data_AF-A0AAD4J6K5-F1
#
_entry.id   AF-A0AAD4J6K5-F1
#
_cell.length_a   1.000
_cell.length_b   1.000
_cell.length_c   1.000
_cell.angle_alpha   90.00
_cell.angle_beta   90.00
_cell.angle_gamma   90.00
#
_symmetry.space_group_name_H-M   'P 1'
#
loop_
_entity.id
_entity.type
_entity.pdbx_description
1 polymer ?
#
loop_
_entity_poly.entity_id
_entity_poly.type
_entity_poly.pdbx_seq_one_letter_code
_entity_poly.pdbx_strand_id
1 'polypeptide(L)'
;MASEREIFSLTGPSFLTSVDWNNSHHRRSIGASLVQGVYTLERDRRQNRQGPQALAPPWWEFFNFRLVQVLVDNHDVSHFGAVFQYYPHPHHNHSSINQSPPRYVIAFRGTINKPGNRQQDFKLNLHLIINNLQNSSRLQIGLETARRIVQHVGPGNVWLAGHSLGSSLALVVGRDMVKHHGLRLETYLFNPPFASPPIERLANDKIKLGLRLANSVLTAGLAAAVNYASAHKNKDQEGDDDPFVVLSTWIPYLFINPSDPICAEYVGYFKHREETESIGAGKIGRLATKHSIGSILSSVAGKKDCEAVHLLPSAYLTINATPSQSFKEAHGIHQWWRQDLQFNYKYYQHNFNEQYEEPNQAMAAVADTAEIFCLAGSSFPATADCFNKQYEDPSQAMLPAAADTKEIFSISGPSFLTAVDWNNSHHRRSVAGSLVHGVYCLESDRRQNRQGPQAVGPPWWQFFNFKLIQPLVDNQDGSFFGAIYELITNDQIQNPAAPHYVIAFRGTINNKGNREQDHRLNLQLIINNLDKSPRFKIGLDSTSRFVQAGVHVWLAGHALGSSLALLLGKQMVKSGFHLETYLFNPPFASPHIERIKNDKLKLGLRFANSVLTAGIAAAVSPKSKDREADPFAVLSSWVPYLFINSNDPICSEYIGYFKHREDMEAMGPTARKIGRLATKHSIRDIFAVARGKTDSEAVHLIPSAYLTINAAVSQNFRDAHAIHQWWRMDLQFDYKYYQYKY
;
A
#
# COMPACT_ATOMS: atom_id res chain seq x y z
N MET A 1 -34.19 -14.20 1.95
CA MET A 1 -33.97 -15.30 1.00
C MET A 1 -32.47 -15.51 0.81
N ALA A 2 -32.02 -16.74 0.55
CA ALA A 2 -30.65 -17.01 0.15
C ALA A 2 -30.38 -16.52 -1.29
N SER A 3 -29.13 -16.27 -1.65
CA SER A 3 -28.74 -16.07 -3.04
C SER A 3 -28.69 -17.42 -3.77
N GLU A 4 -29.08 -17.46 -5.04
CA GLU A 4 -28.95 -18.64 -5.92
C GLU A 4 -27.52 -19.23 -5.88
N ARG A 5 -26.52 -18.35 -5.75
CA ARG A 5 -25.07 -18.67 -5.61
C ARG A 5 -24.68 -19.35 -4.30
N GLU A 6 -25.65 -19.66 -3.43
CA GLU A 6 -25.50 -20.50 -2.24
C GLU A 6 -26.09 -21.90 -2.46
N ILE A 7 -27.00 -22.05 -3.43
CA ILE A 7 -27.80 -23.25 -3.68
C ILE A 7 -27.10 -24.10 -4.74
N PHE A 8 -26.59 -25.26 -4.34
CA PHE A 8 -25.84 -26.17 -5.20
C PHE A 8 -26.63 -26.64 -6.42
N SER A 9 -27.92 -26.97 -6.27
CA SER A 9 -28.77 -27.44 -7.37
C SER A 9 -29.06 -26.39 -8.45
N LEU A 10 -28.89 -25.10 -8.14
CA LEU A 10 -29.09 -24.00 -9.09
C LEU A 10 -27.78 -23.49 -9.73
N THR A 11 -26.67 -23.53 -8.99
CA THR A 11 -25.43 -22.86 -9.41
C THR A 11 -24.16 -23.68 -9.21
N GLY A 12 -24.23 -24.89 -8.64
CA GLY A 12 -23.10 -25.81 -8.50
C GLY A 12 -22.88 -26.67 -9.76
N PRO A 13 -21.75 -27.39 -9.84
CA PRO A 13 -21.43 -28.28 -10.97
C PRO A 13 -22.19 -29.63 -10.92
N SER A 14 -23.52 -29.58 -10.84
CA SER A 14 -24.42 -30.74 -10.80
C SER A 14 -24.37 -31.62 -12.06
N PHE A 15 -23.75 -31.14 -13.14
CA PHE A 15 -23.51 -31.90 -14.37
C PHE A 15 -22.33 -32.88 -14.26
N LEU A 16 -21.48 -32.80 -13.23
CA LEU A 16 -20.35 -33.71 -13.01
C LEU A 16 -20.79 -35.01 -12.32
N THR A 17 -21.75 -35.72 -12.92
CA THR A 17 -22.33 -36.96 -12.39
C THR A 17 -21.37 -38.16 -12.38
N SER A 18 -20.24 -38.06 -13.09
CA SER A 18 -19.12 -39.01 -13.04
C SER A 18 -17.80 -38.26 -13.00
N VAL A 19 -16.92 -38.63 -12.07
CA VAL A 19 -15.64 -37.94 -11.85
C VAL A 19 -14.48 -38.77 -12.38
N ASP A 20 -13.98 -38.39 -13.55
CA ASP A 20 -12.59 -38.72 -13.93
C ASP A 20 -11.62 -37.82 -13.14
N TRP A 21 -10.78 -38.44 -12.32
CA TRP A 21 -9.76 -37.79 -11.48
C TRP A 21 -8.49 -37.37 -12.24
N ASN A 22 -8.31 -37.81 -13.49
CA ASN A 22 -7.23 -37.32 -14.36
C ASN A 22 -7.64 -36.06 -15.13
N ASN A 23 -8.93 -35.82 -15.34
CA ASN A 23 -9.41 -34.61 -15.99
C ASN A 23 -9.23 -33.36 -15.11
N SER A 24 -8.33 -32.45 -15.51
CA SER A 24 -8.06 -31.19 -14.83
C SER A 24 -9.30 -30.28 -14.71
N HIS A 25 -10.27 -30.38 -15.62
CA HIS A 25 -11.55 -29.69 -15.52
C HIS A 25 -12.35 -30.16 -14.30
N HIS A 26 -12.41 -31.47 -14.06
CA HIS A 26 -13.14 -32.05 -12.93
C HIS A 26 -12.46 -31.68 -11.61
N ARG A 27 -11.14 -31.92 -11.51
CA ARG A 27 -10.33 -31.59 -10.31
C ARG A 27 -10.49 -30.11 -9.92
N ARG A 28 -10.38 -29.20 -10.90
CA ARG A 28 -10.62 -27.75 -10.72
C ARG A 28 -12.03 -27.46 -10.22
N SER A 29 -13.04 -28.05 -10.83
CA SER A 29 -14.45 -27.83 -10.49
C SER A 29 -14.77 -28.32 -9.07
N ILE A 30 -14.21 -29.48 -8.68
CA ILE A 30 -14.32 -30.04 -7.32
C ILE A 30 -13.62 -29.14 -6.30
N GLY A 31 -12.36 -28.76 -6.55
CA GLY A 31 -11.61 -27.86 -5.65
C GLY A 31 -12.32 -26.51 -5.45
N ALA A 32 -12.90 -25.95 -6.50
CA ALA A 32 -13.70 -24.73 -6.42
C ALA A 32 -15.05 -24.96 -5.69
N SER A 33 -15.72 -26.09 -5.92
CA SER A 33 -16.97 -26.48 -5.23
C SER A 33 -16.75 -26.59 -3.72
N LEU A 34 -15.68 -27.29 -3.29
CA LEU A 34 -15.33 -27.44 -1.87
C LEU A 34 -15.04 -26.09 -1.21
N VAL A 35 -14.34 -25.17 -1.90
CA VAL A 35 -14.12 -23.80 -1.42
C VAL A 35 -15.42 -22.99 -1.34
N GLN A 36 -16.36 -23.15 -2.27
CA GLN A 36 -17.71 -22.58 -2.16
C GLN A 36 -18.51 -23.21 -1.02
N GLY A 37 -18.31 -24.50 -0.71
CA GLY A 37 -18.83 -25.14 0.50
C GLY A 37 -18.44 -24.39 1.78
N VAL A 38 -17.18 -23.96 1.90
CA VAL A 38 -16.71 -23.12 3.03
C VAL A 38 -17.36 -21.72 3.03
N TYR A 39 -17.56 -21.10 1.86
CA TYR A 39 -18.34 -19.84 1.78
C TYR A 39 -19.78 -20.03 2.24
N THR A 40 -20.43 -21.12 1.86
CA THR A 40 -21.81 -21.41 2.23
C THR A 40 -21.93 -21.79 3.71
N LEU A 41 -20.96 -22.53 4.27
CA LEU A 41 -20.89 -22.90 5.69
C LEU A 41 -20.79 -21.68 6.63
N GLU A 42 -20.05 -20.64 6.25
CA GLU A 42 -20.03 -19.36 7.00
C GLU A 42 -21.33 -18.56 6.81
N ARG A 43 -22.05 -18.71 5.68
CA ARG A 43 -23.38 -18.10 5.51
C ARG A 43 -24.45 -18.83 6.31
N ASP A 44 -24.40 -20.17 6.37
CA ASP A 44 -25.26 -21.00 7.20
C ASP A 44 -25.11 -20.58 8.67
N ARG A 45 -23.87 -20.49 9.18
CA ARG A 45 -23.58 -19.94 10.52
C ARG A 45 -24.16 -18.54 10.73
N ARG A 46 -23.93 -17.59 9.80
CA ARG A 46 -24.43 -16.20 9.90
C ARG A 46 -25.95 -16.06 9.84
N GLN A 47 -26.64 -17.00 9.20
CA GLN A 47 -28.10 -17.00 9.05
C GLN A 47 -28.78 -18.02 9.97
N ASN A 48 -28.03 -18.67 10.86
CA ASN A 48 -28.44 -19.77 11.73
C ASN A 48 -29.17 -20.93 11.00
N ARG A 49 -28.76 -21.22 9.75
CA ARG A 49 -29.29 -22.35 8.97
C ARG A 49 -28.62 -23.65 9.45
N GLN A 50 -29.43 -24.62 9.86
CA GLN A 50 -28.96 -25.88 10.46
C GLN A 50 -29.76 -27.07 9.92
N GLY A 51 -29.17 -28.27 9.96
CA GLY A 51 -29.83 -29.51 9.54
C GLY A 51 -30.40 -29.39 8.10
N PRO A 52 -31.67 -29.74 7.85
CA PRO A 52 -32.31 -29.63 6.53
C PRO A 52 -32.34 -28.21 5.92
N GLN A 53 -32.03 -27.15 6.68
CA GLN A 53 -31.95 -25.78 6.17
C GLN A 53 -30.53 -25.37 5.73
N ALA A 54 -29.50 -26.16 6.08
CA ALA A 54 -28.11 -25.85 5.71
C ALA A 54 -27.91 -26.02 4.20
N LEU A 55 -27.31 -25.00 3.55
CA LEU A 55 -27.06 -25.03 2.11
C LEU A 55 -25.62 -25.49 1.77
N ALA A 56 -24.74 -25.60 2.77
CA ALA A 56 -23.36 -26.03 2.59
C ALA A 56 -23.17 -27.51 2.20
N PRO A 57 -23.88 -28.50 2.78
CA PRO A 57 -23.52 -29.91 2.60
C PRO A 57 -23.46 -30.44 1.16
N PRO A 58 -24.41 -30.09 0.25
CA PRO A 58 -24.37 -30.53 -1.14
C PRO A 58 -23.10 -30.13 -1.92
N TRP A 59 -22.40 -29.06 -1.52
CA TRP A 59 -21.17 -28.60 -2.18
C TRP A 59 -20.00 -29.59 -2.04
N TRP A 60 -20.05 -30.51 -1.08
CA TRP A 60 -19.05 -31.58 -0.87
C TRP A 60 -19.63 -32.99 -1.00
N GLU A 61 -20.87 -33.22 -0.56
CA GLU A 61 -21.52 -34.54 -0.59
C GLU A 61 -21.72 -35.07 -2.01
N PHE A 62 -22.06 -34.20 -2.97
CA PHE A 62 -22.20 -34.57 -4.39
C PHE A 62 -20.90 -35.18 -4.99
N PHE A 63 -19.75 -34.85 -4.42
CA PHE A 63 -18.44 -35.36 -4.84
C PHE A 63 -17.89 -36.47 -3.93
N ASN A 64 -18.75 -37.08 -3.11
CA ASN A 64 -18.39 -38.13 -2.14
C ASN A 64 -17.33 -37.69 -1.11
N PHE A 65 -17.38 -36.42 -0.70
CA PHE A 65 -16.63 -35.91 0.45
C PHE A 65 -17.53 -35.76 1.67
N ARG A 66 -16.96 -35.89 2.86
CA ARG A 66 -17.58 -35.51 4.15
C ARG A 66 -16.77 -34.43 4.84
N LEU A 67 -17.45 -33.51 5.52
CA LEU A 67 -16.82 -32.54 6.41
C LEU A 67 -16.27 -33.25 7.66
N VAL A 68 -14.98 -33.05 7.97
CA VAL A 68 -14.30 -33.66 9.13
C VAL A 68 -13.87 -32.63 10.17
N GLN A 69 -13.50 -31.41 9.75
CA GLN A 69 -13.13 -30.32 10.65
C GLN A 69 -13.53 -28.98 10.04
N VAL A 70 -14.07 -28.07 10.85
CA VAL A 70 -14.25 -26.66 10.48
C VAL A 70 -13.08 -25.87 11.06
N LEU A 71 -12.48 -24.99 10.26
CA LEU A 71 -11.41 -24.09 10.72
C LEU A 71 -12.02 -22.74 11.07
N VAL A 72 -12.02 -22.43 12.36
CA VAL A 72 -12.64 -21.26 12.97
C VAL A 72 -11.55 -20.27 13.37
N ASP A 73 -11.77 -18.98 13.13
CA ASP A 73 -10.85 -17.93 13.57
C ASP A 73 -11.11 -17.54 15.03
N ASN A 74 -10.08 -17.67 15.87
CA ASN A 74 -10.10 -17.33 17.30
C ASN A 74 -10.44 -15.84 17.58
N HIS A 75 -10.34 -14.94 16.59
CA HIS A 75 -10.62 -13.51 16.77
C HIS A 75 -12.03 -13.06 16.37
N ASP A 76 -12.60 -13.59 15.29
CA ASP A 76 -13.92 -13.17 14.76
C ASP A 76 -14.97 -14.30 14.70
N VAL A 77 -14.62 -15.47 15.26
CA VAL A 77 -15.39 -16.73 15.27
C VAL A 77 -15.98 -17.14 13.91
N SER A 78 -15.38 -16.66 12.81
CA SER A 78 -15.83 -17.01 11.47
C SER A 78 -15.20 -18.32 10.99
N HIS A 79 -16.01 -19.14 10.31
CA HIS A 79 -15.54 -20.34 9.63
C HIS A 79 -14.74 -19.88 8.41
N PHE A 80 -13.42 -19.98 8.42
CA PHE A 80 -12.55 -19.47 7.35
C PHE A 80 -12.00 -20.59 6.44
N GLY A 81 -11.99 -21.83 6.94
CA GLY A 81 -11.60 -23.02 6.19
C GLY A 81 -12.36 -24.26 6.63
N ALA A 82 -12.14 -25.38 5.94
CA ALA A 82 -12.65 -26.69 6.31
C ALA A 82 -11.71 -27.81 5.83
N VAL A 83 -11.79 -28.95 6.50
CA VAL A 83 -11.16 -30.21 6.09
C VAL A 83 -12.27 -31.15 5.61
N PHE A 84 -12.16 -31.56 4.35
CA PHE A 84 -13.00 -32.57 3.73
C PHE A 84 -12.24 -33.88 3.59
N GLN A 85 -12.91 -35.01 3.80
CA GLN A 85 -12.36 -36.35 3.57
C GLN A 85 -13.16 -37.05 2.48
N TYR A 86 -12.48 -37.65 1.50
CA TYR A 86 -13.13 -38.48 0.49
C TYR A 86 -13.56 -39.83 1.07
N TYR A 87 -14.75 -40.31 0.70
CA TYR A 87 -15.22 -41.67 0.98
C TYR A 87 -15.76 -42.28 -0.33
N PRO A 88 -15.15 -43.34 -0.88
CA PRO A 88 -15.67 -43.96 -2.10
C PRO A 88 -17.02 -44.64 -1.86
N HIS A 89 -17.96 -44.50 -2.80
CA HIS A 89 -19.17 -45.31 -2.80
C HIS A 89 -18.84 -46.79 -3.12
N PRO A 90 -19.47 -47.79 -2.47
CA PRO A 90 -19.10 -49.21 -2.61
C PRO A 90 -19.17 -49.82 -4.01
N HIS A 91 -19.75 -49.12 -4.98
CA HIS A 91 -19.94 -49.60 -6.36
C HIS A 91 -19.00 -48.94 -7.39
N HIS A 92 -18.12 -48.03 -6.97
CA HIS A 92 -17.12 -47.41 -7.85
C HIS A 92 -15.73 -48.04 -7.66
N ASN A 93 -15.51 -49.16 -8.36
CA ASN A 93 -14.19 -49.75 -8.53
C ASN A 93 -13.29 -48.83 -9.37
N HIS A 94 -12.48 -47.99 -8.71
CA HIS A 94 -11.36 -47.29 -9.33
C HIS A 94 -10.20 -48.27 -9.61
N SER A 95 -10.42 -49.24 -10.50
CA SER A 95 -9.49 -50.32 -10.82
C SER A 95 -8.37 -49.89 -11.79
N SER A 96 -7.87 -48.66 -11.66
CA SER A 96 -6.68 -48.19 -12.37
C SER A 96 -5.74 -47.43 -11.44
N ILE A 97 -4.46 -47.77 -11.50
CA ILE A 97 -3.40 -47.32 -10.57
C ILE A 97 -3.20 -45.78 -10.62
N ASN A 98 -3.68 -45.13 -11.69
CA ASN A 98 -3.50 -43.70 -11.95
C ASN A 98 -4.79 -42.86 -11.72
N GLN A 99 -5.79 -43.34 -10.99
CA GLN A 99 -7.06 -42.61 -10.73
C GLN A 99 -7.32 -42.36 -9.23
N SER A 100 -6.28 -42.05 -8.46
CA SER A 100 -6.40 -41.84 -7.00
C SER A 100 -7.04 -40.47 -6.65
N PRO A 101 -8.24 -40.43 -6.02
CA PRO A 101 -8.77 -39.21 -5.42
C PRO A 101 -7.94 -38.75 -4.20
N PRO A 102 -7.95 -37.45 -3.85
CA PRO A 102 -7.34 -36.97 -2.62
C PRO A 102 -8.10 -37.52 -1.41
N ARG A 103 -7.40 -38.20 -0.49
CA ARG A 103 -8.03 -38.68 0.75
C ARG A 103 -8.53 -37.53 1.63
N TYR A 104 -7.84 -36.38 1.61
CA TYR A 104 -8.26 -35.16 2.27
C TYR A 104 -8.07 -33.90 1.40
N VAL A 105 -8.95 -32.92 1.56
CA VAL A 105 -8.83 -31.57 0.97
C VAL A 105 -8.99 -30.52 2.08
N ILE A 106 -8.02 -29.61 2.18
CA ILE A 106 -8.06 -28.47 3.09
C ILE A 106 -8.44 -27.23 2.27
N ALA A 107 -9.66 -26.76 2.44
CA ALA A 107 -10.23 -25.66 1.66
C ALA A 107 -10.32 -24.37 2.48
N PHE A 108 -9.91 -23.23 1.91
CA PHE A 108 -9.94 -21.92 2.54
C PHE A 108 -10.80 -20.93 1.75
N ARG A 109 -11.80 -20.30 2.40
CA ARG A 109 -12.56 -19.21 1.76
C ARG A 109 -11.81 -17.88 1.85
N GLY A 110 -12.21 -16.96 0.98
CA GLY A 110 -11.82 -15.56 1.06
C GLY A 110 -12.78 -14.72 1.91
N THR A 111 -12.62 -13.41 1.83
CA THR A 111 -13.41 -12.43 2.58
C THR A 111 -14.85 -12.33 2.06
N ILE A 112 -15.82 -12.33 2.99
CA ILE A 112 -17.25 -12.13 2.68
C ILE A 112 -17.60 -10.66 2.86
N ASN A 113 -17.73 -9.94 1.75
CA ASN A 113 -17.99 -8.50 1.74
C ASN A 113 -19.41 -8.16 2.22
N LYS A 114 -19.53 -7.12 3.06
CA LYS A 114 -20.80 -6.43 3.34
C LYS A 114 -21.34 -5.74 2.06
N PRO A 115 -22.64 -5.42 1.97
CA PRO A 115 -23.20 -4.66 0.86
C PRO A 115 -22.84 -3.16 0.95
N GLY A 116 -21.82 -2.73 0.20
CA GLY A 116 -21.40 -1.33 0.04
C GLY A 116 -20.13 -1.25 -0.83
N ASN A 117 -19.91 -0.13 -1.53
CA ASN A 117 -18.76 0.24 -2.39
C ASN A 117 -17.65 -0.83 -2.55
N ARG A 118 -17.85 -1.77 -3.51
CA ARG A 118 -17.24 -3.11 -3.43
C ARG A 118 -15.87 -3.34 -4.08
N GLN A 119 -15.30 -2.40 -4.84
CA GLN A 119 -14.09 -2.70 -5.65
C GLN A 119 -12.79 -2.17 -5.03
N GLN A 120 -12.64 -0.84 -4.90
CA GLN A 120 -11.41 -0.25 -4.37
C GLN A 120 -11.21 -0.59 -2.90
N ASP A 121 -12.24 -0.39 -2.07
CA ASP A 121 -12.21 -0.70 -0.63
C ASP A 121 -11.90 -2.18 -0.39
N PHE A 122 -12.39 -3.08 -1.25
CA PHE A 122 -12.07 -4.51 -1.20
C PHE A 122 -10.60 -4.79 -1.55
N LYS A 123 -10.05 -4.24 -2.65
CA LYS A 123 -8.62 -4.43 -2.97
C LYS A 123 -7.69 -3.81 -1.91
N LEU A 124 -8.08 -2.68 -1.32
CA LEU A 124 -7.33 -2.00 -0.26
C LEU A 124 -7.35 -2.81 1.04
N ASN A 125 -8.53 -3.25 1.51
CA ASN A 125 -8.66 -4.14 2.66
C ASN A 125 -7.89 -5.45 2.45
N LEU A 126 -7.98 -6.03 1.24
CA LEU A 126 -7.30 -7.27 0.90
C LEU A 126 -5.77 -7.12 0.93
N HIS A 127 -5.22 -6.03 0.40
CA HIS A 127 -3.79 -5.73 0.51
C HIS A 127 -3.34 -5.56 1.97
N LEU A 128 -4.11 -4.85 2.79
CA LEU A 128 -3.83 -4.72 4.24
C LEU A 128 -3.87 -6.07 4.97
N ILE A 129 -4.80 -6.97 4.62
CA ILE A 129 -4.87 -8.30 5.24
C ILE A 129 -3.71 -9.19 4.78
N ILE A 130 -3.33 -9.16 3.49
CA ILE A 130 -2.18 -9.92 2.96
C ILE A 130 -0.88 -9.51 3.66
N ASN A 131 -0.65 -8.21 3.80
CA ASN A 131 0.56 -7.68 4.46
C ASN A 131 0.65 -8.03 5.96
N ASN A 132 -0.43 -8.53 6.56
CA ASN A 132 -0.48 -9.02 7.95
C ASN A 132 -0.69 -10.55 8.04
N LEU A 133 -0.77 -11.27 6.91
CA LEU A 133 -1.23 -12.67 6.88
C LEU A 133 -0.29 -13.63 7.62
N GLN A 134 1.02 -13.35 7.58
CA GLN A 134 2.06 -14.10 8.30
C GLN A 134 1.82 -14.15 9.82
N ASN A 135 1.20 -13.12 10.38
CA ASN A 135 0.91 -13.00 11.82
C ASN A 135 -0.57 -13.31 12.16
N SER A 136 -1.28 -14.02 11.28
CA SER A 136 -2.72 -14.29 11.48
C SER A 136 -3.00 -15.66 12.09
N SER A 137 -3.98 -15.69 13.01
CA SER A 137 -4.59 -16.91 13.57
C SER A 137 -4.96 -17.93 12.49
N ARG A 138 -5.52 -17.45 11.37
CA ARG A 138 -5.95 -18.26 10.22
C ARG A 138 -4.81 -19.01 9.56
N LEU A 139 -3.63 -18.40 9.48
CA LEU A 139 -2.44 -19.06 8.93
C LEU A 139 -1.95 -20.15 9.89
N GLN A 140 -1.81 -19.84 11.17
CA GLN A 140 -1.35 -20.79 12.20
C GLN A 140 -2.24 -22.05 12.22
N ILE A 141 -3.56 -21.87 12.36
CA ILE A 141 -4.55 -22.96 12.39
C ILE A 141 -4.54 -23.75 11.08
N GLY A 142 -4.44 -23.07 9.93
CA GLY A 142 -4.37 -23.74 8.62
C GLY A 142 -3.10 -24.58 8.44
N LEU A 143 -1.97 -24.10 8.97
CA LEU A 143 -0.67 -24.73 8.88
C LEU A 143 -0.54 -25.95 9.82
N GLU A 144 -0.98 -25.81 11.07
CA GLU A 144 -1.08 -26.93 12.03
C GLU A 144 -2.01 -28.03 11.49
N THR A 145 -3.15 -27.65 10.89
CA THR A 145 -4.08 -28.58 10.25
C THR A 145 -3.42 -29.32 9.08
N ALA A 146 -2.67 -28.62 8.22
CA ALA A 146 -1.95 -29.24 7.11
C ALA A 146 -0.89 -30.23 7.59
N ARG A 147 -0.03 -29.83 8.54
CA ARG A 147 0.99 -30.69 9.15
C ARG A 147 0.36 -31.96 9.76
N ARG A 148 -0.68 -31.81 10.58
CA ARG A 148 -1.40 -32.91 11.25
C ARG A 148 -2.01 -33.93 10.28
N ILE A 149 -2.61 -33.47 9.18
CA ILE A 149 -3.23 -34.37 8.20
C ILE A 149 -2.17 -35.07 7.34
N VAL A 150 -1.14 -34.33 6.91
CA VAL A 150 -0.06 -34.89 6.08
C VAL A 150 0.78 -35.91 6.86
N GLN A 151 0.99 -35.71 8.17
CA GLN A 151 1.57 -36.73 9.06
C GLN A 151 0.72 -38.01 9.15
N HIS A 152 -0.60 -37.92 8.96
CA HIS A 152 -1.51 -39.06 9.07
C HIS A 152 -1.71 -39.85 7.76
N VAL A 153 -1.56 -39.23 6.58
CA VAL A 153 -1.80 -39.89 5.27
C VAL A 153 -0.72 -39.69 4.20
N GLY A 154 0.33 -38.94 4.48
CA GLY A 154 1.37 -38.56 3.50
C GLY A 154 0.93 -37.44 2.54
N PRO A 155 1.88 -36.71 1.93
CA PRO A 155 1.61 -35.48 1.18
C PRO A 155 0.77 -35.71 -0.08
N GLY A 156 1.00 -36.81 -0.81
CA GLY A 156 0.28 -37.13 -2.05
C GLY A 156 -1.21 -37.44 -1.86
N ASN A 157 -1.69 -37.56 -0.61
CA ASN A 157 -3.09 -37.81 -0.28
C ASN A 157 -3.85 -36.54 0.19
N VAL A 158 -3.20 -35.36 0.13
CA VAL A 158 -3.74 -34.10 0.67
C VAL A 158 -3.69 -33.00 -0.37
N TRP A 159 -4.84 -32.40 -0.66
CA TRP A 159 -4.91 -31.16 -1.46
C TRP A 159 -5.09 -29.92 -0.57
N LEU A 160 -4.48 -28.81 -0.96
CA LEU A 160 -4.84 -27.47 -0.51
C LEU A 160 -5.72 -26.80 -1.58
N ALA A 161 -6.76 -26.07 -1.17
CA ALA A 161 -7.58 -25.28 -2.08
C ALA A 161 -7.96 -23.94 -1.46
N GLY A 162 -8.05 -22.88 -2.26
CA GLY A 162 -8.55 -21.61 -1.73
C GLY A 162 -8.95 -20.57 -2.78
N HIS A 163 -9.75 -19.58 -2.36
CA HIS A 163 -10.19 -18.48 -3.22
C HIS A 163 -9.89 -17.10 -2.63
N SER A 164 -9.35 -16.17 -3.44
CA SER A 164 -9.03 -14.81 -3.03
C SER A 164 -8.08 -14.80 -1.82
N LEU A 165 -8.43 -14.17 -0.70
CA LEU A 165 -7.67 -14.30 0.56
C LEU A 165 -7.43 -15.76 0.98
N GLY A 166 -8.36 -16.67 0.67
CA GLY A 166 -8.22 -18.10 0.93
C GLY A 166 -7.14 -18.77 0.06
N SER A 167 -6.93 -18.33 -1.18
CA SER A 167 -5.79 -18.80 -1.97
C SER A 167 -4.48 -18.17 -1.49
N SER A 168 -4.48 -16.97 -0.90
CA SER A 168 -3.29 -16.48 -0.17
C SER A 168 -2.96 -17.41 1.01
N LEU A 169 -3.94 -17.85 1.80
CA LEU A 169 -3.71 -18.82 2.88
C LEU A 169 -3.16 -20.15 2.34
N ALA A 170 -3.80 -20.74 1.32
CA ALA A 170 -3.33 -21.99 0.69
C ALA A 170 -1.91 -21.85 0.11
N LEU A 171 -1.58 -20.70 -0.48
CA LEU A 171 -0.26 -20.38 -1.03
C LEU A 171 0.81 -20.30 0.07
N VAL A 172 0.54 -19.62 1.20
CA VAL A 172 1.52 -19.53 2.31
C VAL A 172 1.70 -20.90 2.97
N VAL A 173 0.62 -21.65 3.23
CA VAL A 173 0.69 -23.01 3.80
C VAL A 173 1.47 -23.95 2.89
N GLY A 174 1.22 -23.92 1.58
CA GLY A 174 1.98 -24.71 0.60
C GLY A 174 3.47 -24.35 0.58
N ARG A 175 3.83 -23.06 0.65
CA ARG A 175 5.23 -22.61 0.73
C ARG A 175 5.93 -23.08 2.00
N ASP A 176 5.28 -23.01 3.18
CA ASP A 176 5.86 -23.48 4.44
C ASP A 176 6.11 -24.99 4.41
N MET A 177 5.10 -25.78 3.99
CA MET A 177 5.21 -27.24 3.90
C MET A 177 6.36 -27.66 2.98
N VAL A 178 6.62 -26.93 1.89
CA VAL A 178 7.76 -27.17 0.99
C VAL A 178 9.08 -26.69 1.59
N LYS A 179 9.16 -25.45 2.09
CA LYS A 179 10.42 -24.85 2.60
C LYS A 179 10.93 -25.47 3.90
N HIS A 180 10.03 -25.81 4.82
CA HIS A 180 10.41 -26.22 6.19
C HIS A 180 10.18 -27.71 6.47
N HIS A 181 9.54 -28.45 5.55
CA HIS A 181 9.27 -29.88 5.71
C HIS A 181 9.59 -30.72 4.45
N GLY A 182 9.90 -30.09 3.31
CA GLY A 182 10.11 -30.78 2.03
C GLY A 182 8.84 -31.35 1.38
N LEU A 183 7.67 -31.03 1.92
CA LEU A 183 6.38 -31.67 1.61
C LEU A 183 5.62 -30.89 0.53
N ARG A 184 5.69 -31.40 -0.72
CA ARG A 184 4.94 -30.88 -1.87
C ARG A 184 3.47 -31.28 -1.79
N LEU A 185 2.59 -30.32 -1.48
CA LEU A 185 1.13 -30.54 -1.47
C LEU A 185 0.48 -30.02 -2.75
N GLU A 186 -0.39 -30.83 -3.36
CA GLU A 186 -1.13 -30.42 -4.54
C GLU A 186 -2.08 -29.26 -4.19
N THR A 187 -1.99 -28.13 -4.90
CA THR A 187 -2.56 -26.86 -4.43
C THR A 187 -3.34 -26.13 -5.52
N TYR A 188 -4.58 -25.74 -5.22
CA TYR A 188 -5.52 -25.07 -6.13
C TYR A 188 -5.77 -23.62 -5.69
N LEU A 189 -5.23 -22.66 -6.45
CA LEU A 189 -5.24 -21.23 -6.14
C LEU A 189 -6.20 -20.47 -7.05
N PHE A 190 -7.42 -20.19 -6.57
CA PHE A 190 -8.44 -19.47 -7.35
C PHE A 190 -8.39 -17.97 -7.08
N ASN A 191 -8.19 -17.16 -8.13
CA ASN A 191 -8.06 -15.69 -8.07
C ASN A 191 -7.15 -15.16 -6.92
N PRO A 192 -5.93 -15.71 -6.70
CA PRO A 192 -5.03 -15.21 -5.67
C PRO A 192 -4.64 -13.74 -5.92
N PRO A 193 -4.65 -12.89 -4.88
CA PRO A 193 -4.21 -11.50 -4.99
C PRO A 193 -2.72 -11.35 -5.31
N PHE A 194 -2.42 -10.52 -6.31
CA PHE A 194 -1.06 -10.08 -6.62
C PHE A 194 -0.79 -8.70 -6.00
N ALA A 195 0.30 -8.57 -5.24
CA ALA A 195 0.57 -7.40 -4.39
C ALA A 195 1.35 -6.27 -5.09
N SER A 196 0.92 -5.87 -6.30
CA SER A 196 1.61 -4.86 -7.12
C SER A 196 0.64 -3.92 -7.88
N PRO A 197 1.14 -2.87 -8.58
CA PRO A 197 0.35 -2.10 -9.54
C PRO A 197 -0.19 -2.99 -10.68
N PRO A 198 -1.45 -2.80 -11.12
CA PRO A 198 -2.05 -3.63 -12.17
C PRO A 198 -1.60 -3.18 -13.57
N ILE A 199 -0.39 -3.57 -13.97
CA ILE A 199 0.21 -3.29 -15.28
C ILE A 199 -0.55 -4.01 -16.39
N GLU A 200 -1.04 -5.23 -16.16
CA GLU A 200 -1.74 -6.03 -17.17
C GLU A 200 -3.05 -5.38 -17.65
N ARG A 201 -3.58 -4.41 -16.89
CA ARG A 201 -4.76 -3.60 -17.25
C ARG A 201 -4.49 -2.45 -18.22
N LEU A 202 -3.24 -2.23 -18.65
CA LEU A 202 -2.95 -1.27 -19.71
C LEU A 202 -3.35 -1.82 -21.09
N ALA A 203 -3.81 -0.94 -21.97
CA ALA A 203 -4.25 -1.32 -23.32
C ALA A 203 -3.08 -1.53 -24.33
N ASN A 204 -1.85 -1.14 -23.97
CA ASN A 204 -0.70 -1.18 -24.88
C ASN A 204 0.41 -2.08 -24.31
N ASP A 205 0.61 -3.23 -24.94
CA ASP A 205 1.57 -4.25 -24.49
C ASP A 205 3.04 -3.77 -24.58
N LYS A 206 3.39 -2.85 -25.47
CA LYS A 206 4.74 -2.25 -25.48
C LYS A 206 5.01 -1.42 -24.22
N ILE A 207 3.98 -0.75 -23.69
CA ILE A 207 4.07 -0.03 -22.42
C ILE A 207 4.12 -1.02 -21.25
N LYS A 208 3.36 -2.12 -21.28
CA LYS A 208 3.47 -3.20 -20.27
C LYS A 208 4.89 -3.77 -20.21
N LEU A 209 5.46 -4.15 -21.36
CA LEU A 209 6.78 -4.75 -21.46
C LEU A 209 7.87 -3.79 -20.96
N GLY A 210 7.87 -2.53 -21.42
CA GLY A 210 8.81 -1.51 -20.96
C GLY A 210 8.72 -1.24 -19.45
N LEU A 211 7.50 -1.15 -18.91
CA LEU A 211 7.25 -1.03 -17.47
C LEU A 211 7.84 -2.20 -16.68
N ARG A 212 7.62 -3.44 -17.13
CA ARG A 212 8.06 -4.63 -16.39
C ARG A 212 9.57 -4.84 -16.51
N LEU A 213 10.16 -4.61 -17.68
CA LEU A 213 11.62 -4.67 -17.86
C LEU A 213 12.34 -3.67 -16.96
N ALA A 214 11.90 -2.41 -16.94
CA ALA A 214 12.50 -1.40 -16.07
C ALA A 214 12.31 -1.71 -14.57
N ASN A 215 11.16 -2.27 -14.16
CA ASN A 215 10.97 -2.78 -12.80
C ASN A 215 11.89 -3.99 -12.49
N SER A 216 12.17 -4.86 -13.47
CA SER A 216 13.10 -5.97 -13.31
C SER A 216 14.55 -5.50 -13.20
N VAL A 217 15.02 -4.58 -14.05
CA VAL A 217 16.36 -3.97 -13.94
C VAL A 217 16.54 -3.31 -12.56
N LEU A 218 15.55 -2.53 -12.11
CA LEU A 218 15.53 -1.91 -10.78
C LEU A 218 15.62 -2.96 -9.65
N THR A 219 14.82 -4.03 -9.72
CA THR A 219 14.78 -5.08 -8.68
C THR A 219 16.06 -5.93 -8.68
N ALA A 220 16.64 -6.20 -9.85
CA ALA A 220 17.89 -6.95 -9.99
C ALA A 220 19.10 -6.16 -9.48
N GLY A 221 19.24 -4.88 -9.87
CA GLY A 221 20.31 -4.01 -9.37
C GLY A 221 20.24 -3.80 -7.85
N LEU A 222 19.03 -3.67 -7.30
CA LEU A 222 18.79 -3.66 -5.86
C LEU A 222 19.27 -4.95 -5.18
N ALA A 223 18.91 -6.11 -5.72
CA ALA A 223 19.28 -7.41 -5.14
C ALA A 223 20.80 -7.62 -5.20
N ALA A 224 21.43 -7.34 -6.34
CA ALA A 224 22.88 -7.44 -6.50
C ALA A 224 23.64 -6.52 -5.54
N ALA A 225 23.21 -5.27 -5.38
CA ALA A 225 23.83 -4.33 -4.44
C ALA A 225 23.72 -4.77 -2.96
N VAL A 226 22.59 -5.36 -2.56
CA VAL A 226 22.40 -5.89 -1.20
C VAL A 226 23.20 -7.17 -0.98
N ASN A 227 23.26 -8.08 -1.96
CA ASN A 227 24.06 -9.30 -1.87
C ASN A 227 25.56 -8.96 -1.79
N TYR A 228 26.05 -8.03 -2.61
CA TYR A 228 27.42 -7.53 -2.56
C TYR A 228 27.77 -6.89 -1.21
N ALA A 229 26.89 -6.03 -0.66
CA ALA A 229 27.08 -5.43 0.66
C ALA A 229 27.01 -6.44 1.82
N SER A 230 26.39 -7.60 1.60
CA SER A 230 26.29 -8.68 2.60
C SER A 230 27.48 -9.63 2.54
N ALA A 231 28.06 -9.88 1.36
CA ALA A 231 29.23 -10.75 1.18
C ALA A 231 30.48 -10.31 1.96
N HIS A 232 30.56 -9.03 2.35
CA HIS A 232 31.63 -8.48 3.21
C HIS A 232 31.37 -8.60 4.72
N LYS A 233 30.30 -9.28 5.16
CA LYS A 233 30.04 -9.58 6.58
C LYS A 233 30.00 -11.08 6.81
N ASN A 234 31.08 -11.61 7.39
CA ASN A 234 31.28 -12.96 7.95
C ASN A 234 30.57 -14.14 7.25
N LYS A 235 31.37 -15.02 6.64
CA LYS A 235 30.95 -16.36 6.22
C LYS A 235 30.74 -17.30 7.42
N ASP A 236 29.70 -17.05 8.23
CA ASP A 236 29.36 -17.85 9.41
C ASP A 236 27.89 -18.34 9.37
N GLN A 237 27.44 -18.83 8.21
CA GLN A 237 26.27 -19.72 8.08
C GLN A 237 26.28 -20.43 6.72
N GLU A 238 26.65 -21.71 6.70
CA GLU A 238 26.49 -22.60 5.55
C GLU A 238 25.09 -23.23 5.54
N GLY A 239 24.52 -23.48 4.36
CA GLY A 239 23.47 -24.51 4.20
C GLY A 239 22.00 -24.09 4.17
N ASP A 240 21.64 -22.83 3.86
CA ASP A 240 20.25 -22.48 3.50
C ASP A 240 20.11 -22.42 1.96
N ASP A 241 19.42 -23.40 1.38
CA ASP A 241 19.12 -23.44 -0.06
C ASP A 241 18.25 -22.23 -0.45
N ASP A 242 18.56 -21.58 -1.58
CA ASP A 242 17.76 -20.45 -2.10
C ASP A 242 16.26 -20.82 -2.11
N PRO A 243 15.40 -20.11 -1.34
CA PRO A 243 13.99 -20.45 -1.24
C PRO A 243 13.25 -20.52 -2.59
N PHE A 244 13.76 -19.84 -3.62
CA PHE A 244 13.23 -19.90 -4.97
C PHE A 244 13.64 -21.18 -5.73
N VAL A 245 14.79 -21.79 -5.41
CA VAL A 245 15.15 -23.17 -5.80
C VAL A 245 14.21 -24.15 -5.12
N VAL A 246 14.12 -24.12 -3.79
CA VAL A 246 13.32 -25.08 -3.00
C VAL A 246 11.85 -25.09 -3.45
N LEU A 247 11.27 -23.90 -3.63
CA LEU A 247 9.91 -23.72 -4.14
C LEU A 247 9.75 -24.06 -5.63
N SER A 248 10.80 -24.07 -6.46
CA SER A 248 10.68 -24.44 -7.88
C SER A 248 10.21 -25.89 -8.08
N THR A 249 10.49 -26.74 -7.09
CA THR A 249 10.07 -28.14 -7.05
C THR A 249 8.58 -28.33 -6.73
N TRP A 250 7.85 -27.25 -6.44
CA TRP A 250 6.42 -27.25 -6.15
C TRP A 250 5.66 -26.43 -7.20
N ILE A 251 4.61 -27.05 -7.75
CA ILE A 251 3.87 -26.52 -8.91
C ILE A 251 2.38 -26.41 -8.53
N PRO A 252 1.93 -25.28 -7.97
CA PRO A 252 0.51 -25.05 -7.73
C PRO A 252 -0.28 -24.85 -9.03
N TYR A 253 -1.55 -25.26 -9.02
CA TYR A 253 -2.53 -24.91 -10.05
C TYR A 253 -3.09 -23.52 -9.78
N LEU A 254 -3.00 -22.64 -10.77
CA LEU A 254 -3.20 -21.21 -10.62
C LEU A 254 -4.29 -20.70 -11.58
N PHE A 255 -5.45 -20.33 -11.03
CA PHE A 255 -6.65 -20.01 -11.79
C PHE A 255 -6.91 -18.50 -11.75
N ILE A 256 -6.76 -17.83 -12.90
CA ILE A 256 -6.69 -16.37 -13.03
C ILE A 256 -7.69 -15.85 -14.07
N ASN A 257 -8.42 -14.78 -13.74
CA ASN A 257 -9.25 -14.05 -14.70
C ASN A 257 -8.57 -12.70 -15.05
N PRO A 258 -8.28 -12.40 -16.33
CA PRO A 258 -7.70 -11.12 -16.74
C PRO A 258 -8.57 -9.89 -16.41
N SER A 259 -9.90 -10.08 -16.31
CA SER A 259 -10.85 -9.05 -15.91
C SER A 259 -10.88 -8.79 -14.39
N ASP A 260 -10.17 -9.60 -13.59
CA ASP A 260 -10.05 -9.40 -12.14
C ASP A 260 -8.80 -8.57 -11.78
N PRO A 261 -8.94 -7.28 -11.37
CA PRO A 261 -7.82 -6.42 -10.98
C PRO A 261 -7.10 -6.84 -9.69
N ILE A 262 -7.51 -7.93 -9.05
CA ILE A 262 -6.85 -8.52 -7.87
C ILE A 262 -5.82 -9.57 -8.31
N CYS A 263 -6.16 -10.46 -9.25
CA CYS A 263 -5.29 -11.57 -9.66
C CYS A 263 -4.66 -11.44 -11.07
N ALA A 264 -5.18 -10.59 -11.95
CA ALA A 264 -4.76 -10.51 -13.37
C ALA A 264 -3.26 -10.29 -13.59
N GLU A 265 -2.54 -9.65 -12.67
CA GLU A 265 -1.10 -9.43 -12.81
C GLU A 265 -0.28 -10.74 -12.78
N TYR A 266 -0.84 -11.87 -12.31
CA TYR A 266 -0.21 -13.18 -12.50
C TYR A 266 0.00 -13.53 -13.98
N VAL A 267 -0.93 -13.15 -14.87
CA VAL A 267 -0.74 -13.32 -16.33
C VAL A 267 0.47 -12.51 -16.80
N GLY A 268 0.56 -11.27 -16.33
CA GLY A 268 1.64 -10.34 -16.65
C GLY A 268 3.00 -10.81 -16.15
N TYR A 269 3.06 -11.24 -14.89
CA TYR A 269 4.25 -11.78 -14.21
C TYR A 269 4.84 -12.98 -14.95
N PHE A 270 4.00 -13.96 -15.31
CA PHE A 270 4.47 -15.18 -15.98
C PHE A 270 4.88 -14.93 -17.44
N LYS A 271 4.09 -14.16 -18.22
CA LYS A 271 4.48 -13.75 -19.59
C LYS A 271 5.81 -12.99 -19.61
N HIS A 272 5.94 -11.99 -18.74
CA HIS A 272 7.11 -11.10 -18.67
C HIS A 272 8.42 -11.85 -18.50
N ARG A 273 8.40 -12.97 -17.78
CA ARG A 273 9.58 -13.81 -17.59
C ARG A 273 10.08 -14.40 -18.91
N GLU A 274 9.17 -14.92 -19.73
CA GLU A 274 9.47 -15.44 -21.07
C GLU A 274 9.87 -14.31 -22.03
N GLU A 275 9.15 -13.19 -21.98
CA GLU A 275 9.46 -11.99 -22.78
C GLU A 275 10.88 -11.49 -22.46
N THR A 276 11.25 -11.44 -21.18
CA THR A 276 12.60 -11.04 -20.70
C THR A 276 13.69 -12.03 -21.11
N GLU A 277 13.40 -13.34 -21.12
CA GLU A 277 14.36 -14.35 -21.61
C GLU A 277 14.51 -14.30 -23.14
N SER A 278 13.41 -14.07 -23.89
CA SER A 278 13.42 -14.02 -25.35
C SER A 278 14.18 -12.82 -25.94
N ILE A 279 14.30 -11.72 -25.20
CA ILE A 279 15.08 -10.53 -25.59
C ILE A 279 16.51 -10.53 -25.01
N GLY A 280 17.01 -11.66 -24.49
CA GLY A 280 18.37 -11.80 -23.97
C GLY A 280 18.58 -11.29 -22.53
N ALA A 281 17.65 -10.50 -21.97
CA ALA A 281 17.70 -9.97 -20.61
C ALA A 281 17.44 -11.03 -19.50
N GLY A 282 17.46 -12.33 -19.84
CA GLY A 282 17.06 -13.44 -18.97
C GLY A 282 17.78 -13.52 -17.63
N LYS A 283 19.07 -13.13 -17.55
CA LYS A 283 19.81 -13.07 -16.28
C LYS A 283 19.18 -12.06 -15.31
N ILE A 284 18.79 -10.88 -15.78
CA ILE A 284 18.04 -9.87 -15.00
C ILE A 284 16.64 -10.40 -14.65
N GLY A 285 15.95 -11.01 -15.62
CA GLY A 285 14.64 -11.62 -15.39
C GLY A 285 14.66 -12.59 -14.22
N ARG A 286 15.62 -13.53 -14.20
CA ARG A 286 15.79 -14.51 -13.13
C ARG A 286 16.14 -13.87 -11.79
N LEU A 287 17.08 -12.92 -11.73
CA LEU A 287 17.43 -12.23 -10.47
C LEU A 287 16.26 -11.40 -9.93
N ALA A 288 15.55 -10.67 -10.79
CA ALA A 288 14.38 -9.89 -10.40
C ALA A 288 13.21 -10.76 -9.92
N THR A 289 12.99 -11.94 -10.52
CA THR A 289 11.85 -12.82 -10.19
C THR A 289 11.93 -13.37 -8.77
N LYS A 290 13.13 -13.48 -8.18
CA LYS A 290 13.34 -13.94 -6.79
C LYS A 290 12.95 -12.91 -5.72
N HIS A 291 12.81 -11.64 -6.09
CA HIS A 291 12.68 -10.54 -5.14
C HIS A 291 11.56 -9.57 -5.49
N SER A 292 11.15 -8.77 -4.51
CA SER A 292 10.35 -7.58 -4.72
C SER A 292 11.09 -6.36 -4.15
N ILE A 293 10.84 -5.17 -4.69
CA ILE A 293 11.40 -3.92 -4.13
C ILE A 293 11.08 -3.81 -2.63
N GLY A 294 9.86 -4.18 -2.22
CA GLY A 294 9.46 -4.22 -0.81
C GLY A 294 10.30 -5.17 0.05
N SER A 295 10.52 -6.41 -0.40
CA SER A 295 11.27 -7.43 0.35
C SER A 295 12.77 -7.10 0.47
N ILE A 296 13.36 -6.44 -0.54
CA ILE A 296 14.75 -5.96 -0.48
C ILE A 296 14.86 -4.80 0.52
N LEU A 297 13.93 -3.83 0.47
CA LEU A 297 13.93 -2.69 1.38
C LEU A 297 13.70 -3.10 2.85
N SER A 298 12.89 -4.12 3.13
CA SER A 298 12.75 -4.66 4.48
C SER A 298 14.02 -5.32 5.00
N SER A 299 14.74 -6.07 4.16
CA SER A 299 16.01 -6.70 4.52
C SER A 299 17.05 -5.64 4.93
N VAL A 300 17.22 -4.60 4.10
CA VAL A 300 18.10 -3.45 4.37
C VAL A 300 17.67 -2.67 5.63
N ALA A 301 16.37 -2.65 5.95
CA ALA A 301 15.83 -2.05 7.16
C ALA A 301 15.93 -2.95 8.41
N GLY A 302 16.63 -4.10 8.33
CA GLY A 302 16.81 -5.02 9.45
C GLY A 302 15.58 -5.85 9.82
N LYS A 303 14.53 -5.83 8.98
CA LYS A 303 13.36 -6.70 9.14
C LYS A 303 13.60 -8.02 8.42
N LYS A 304 13.81 -9.09 9.18
CA LYS A 304 13.68 -10.45 8.65
C LYS A 304 12.24 -10.69 8.16
N ASP A 305 12.12 -11.64 7.24
CA ASP A 305 10.89 -12.39 6.90
C ASP A 305 9.74 -11.67 6.16
N CYS A 306 9.92 -10.44 5.68
CA CYS A 306 9.03 -9.87 4.64
C CYS A 306 9.29 -10.49 3.25
N GLU A 307 9.09 -11.80 3.09
CA GLU A 307 9.25 -12.54 1.85
C GLU A 307 8.26 -12.07 0.76
N ALA A 308 8.65 -12.16 -0.52
CA ALA A 308 7.78 -11.82 -1.64
C ALA A 308 6.76 -12.94 -1.94
N VAL A 309 5.88 -13.24 -0.99
CA VAL A 309 5.09 -14.49 -0.91
C VAL A 309 4.16 -14.74 -2.12
N HIS A 310 3.86 -13.71 -2.90
CA HIS A 310 3.03 -13.78 -4.11
C HIS A 310 3.81 -14.24 -5.36
N LEU A 311 5.15 -14.15 -5.38
CA LEU A 311 5.99 -14.57 -6.50
C LEU A 311 6.17 -16.10 -6.50
N LEU A 312 5.95 -16.75 -7.65
CA LEU A 312 5.94 -18.21 -7.79
C LEU A 312 6.96 -18.66 -8.86
N PRO A 313 7.90 -19.57 -8.53
CA PRO A 313 8.89 -20.06 -9.50
C PRO A 313 8.26 -20.92 -10.61
N SER A 314 7.25 -21.72 -10.28
CA SER A 314 6.57 -22.64 -11.18
C SER A 314 5.05 -22.60 -10.92
N ALA A 315 4.22 -22.85 -11.93
CA ALA A 315 2.77 -22.96 -11.82
C ALA A 315 2.11 -23.61 -13.06
N TYR A 316 0.98 -24.29 -12.86
CA TYR A 316 0.04 -24.58 -13.95
C TYR A 316 -0.97 -23.43 -14.06
N LEU A 317 -0.69 -22.46 -14.94
CA LEU A 317 -1.53 -21.28 -15.14
C LEU A 317 -2.75 -21.64 -16.02
N THR A 318 -3.94 -21.42 -15.49
CA THR A 318 -5.22 -21.50 -16.21
C THR A 318 -5.85 -20.11 -16.26
N ILE A 319 -5.91 -19.53 -17.44
CA ILE A 319 -6.48 -18.20 -17.67
C ILE A 319 -7.91 -18.36 -18.19
N ASN A 320 -8.88 -17.79 -17.49
CA ASN A 320 -10.26 -17.70 -17.98
C ASN A 320 -10.33 -16.67 -19.12
N ALA A 321 -10.68 -17.12 -20.33
CA ALA A 321 -10.81 -16.30 -21.52
C ALA A 321 -12.27 -15.84 -21.78
N THR A 322 -13.26 -16.44 -21.10
CA THR A 322 -14.67 -16.06 -21.25
C THR A 322 -14.89 -14.62 -20.75
N PRO A 323 -15.47 -13.72 -21.58
CA PRO A 323 -15.75 -12.34 -21.19
C PRO A 323 -16.61 -12.25 -19.92
N SER A 324 -16.19 -11.43 -18.96
CA SER A 324 -16.87 -11.26 -17.67
C SER A 324 -17.56 -9.90 -17.61
N GLN A 325 -18.87 -9.86 -17.36
CA GLN A 325 -19.68 -8.65 -17.38
C GLN A 325 -19.41 -7.71 -16.20
N SER A 326 -18.82 -8.23 -15.12
CA SER A 326 -18.50 -7.43 -13.93
C SER A 326 -17.35 -8.00 -13.12
N PHE A 327 -16.74 -7.15 -12.29
CA PHE A 327 -15.78 -7.58 -11.25
C PHE A 327 -16.31 -8.70 -10.34
N LYS A 328 -17.61 -8.68 -9.98
CA LYS A 328 -18.23 -9.70 -9.12
C LYS A 328 -18.35 -11.06 -9.82
N GLU A 329 -18.37 -11.06 -11.15
CA GLU A 329 -18.25 -12.27 -11.97
C GLU A 329 -16.78 -12.68 -12.08
N ALA A 330 -15.91 -11.78 -12.56
CA ALA A 330 -14.50 -12.01 -12.80
C ALA A 330 -13.70 -12.44 -11.56
N HIS A 331 -14.05 -11.96 -10.37
CA HIS A 331 -13.44 -12.37 -9.10
C HIS A 331 -14.28 -13.45 -8.36
N GLY A 332 -15.35 -13.99 -8.93
CA GLY A 332 -16.22 -14.94 -8.22
C GLY A 332 -15.81 -16.40 -8.41
N ILE A 333 -15.66 -17.17 -7.31
CA ILE A 333 -15.31 -18.60 -7.33
C ILE A 333 -16.18 -19.47 -8.27
N HIS A 334 -17.46 -19.13 -8.40
CA HIS A 334 -18.44 -19.75 -9.33
C HIS A 334 -18.07 -19.76 -10.82
N GLN A 335 -17.07 -18.98 -11.24
CA GLN A 335 -16.64 -19.00 -12.63
C GLN A 335 -15.80 -20.25 -12.96
N TRP A 336 -15.34 -21.02 -11.97
CA TRP A 336 -14.32 -22.05 -12.19
C TRP A 336 -14.90 -23.44 -12.51
N TRP A 337 -16.23 -23.56 -12.54
CA TRP A 337 -16.97 -24.82 -12.72
C TRP A 337 -18.14 -24.74 -13.71
N ARG A 338 -18.37 -23.64 -14.44
CA ARG A 338 -19.36 -23.59 -15.54
C ARG A 338 -18.90 -24.46 -16.73
N GLN A 339 -19.83 -24.84 -17.61
CA GLN A 339 -19.54 -25.62 -18.83
C GLN A 339 -19.09 -24.74 -20.01
N ASP A 340 -19.55 -23.49 -20.08
CA ASP A 340 -19.39 -22.56 -21.21
C ASP A 340 -18.07 -21.76 -21.18
N LEU A 341 -17.00 -22.40 -20.68
CA LEU A 341 -15.77 -21.71 -20.32
C LEU A 341 -14.63 -21.97 -21.29
N GLN A 342 -14.13 -20.90 -21.89
CA GLN A 342 -12.90 -20.91 -22.66
C GLN A 342 -11.72 -20.67 -21.73
N PHE A 343 -10.74 -21.57 -21.77
CA PHE A 343 -9.56 -21.51 -20.90
C PHE A 343 -8.27 -21.62 -21.72
N ASN A 344 -7.35 -20.69 -21.49
CA ASN A 344 -5.98 -20.82 -21.97
C ASN A 344 -5.14 -21.46 -20.86
N TYR A 345 -4.61 -22.65 -21.13
CA TYR A 345 -3.73 -23.38 -20.20
C TYR A 345 -2.28 -23.20 -20.60
N LYS A 346 -1.41 -22.88 -19.63
CA LYS A 346 0.04 -22.84 -19.86
C LYS A 346 0.81 -23.29 -18.63
N TYR A 347 1.76 -24.20 -18.84
CA TYR A 347 2.69 -24.62 -17.81
C TYR A 347 3.88 -23.66 -17.76
N TYR A 348 4.21 -23.22 -16.55
CA TYR A 348 5.38 -22.40 -16.27
C TYR A 348 6.27 -23.16 -15.28
N GLN A 349 7.53 -23.40 -15.67
CA GLN A 349 8.53 -24.05 -14.83
C GLN A 349 9.74 -23.13 -14.68
N HIS A 350 10.31 -23.03 -13.48
CA HIS A 350 11.69 -22.58 -13.34
C HIS A 350 12.62 -23.74 -13.65
N ASN A 351 13.24 -23.72 -14.83
CA ASN A 351 14.36 -24.61 -15.12
C ASN A 351 15.61 -24.05 -14.43
N PHE A 352 16.31 -24.89 -13.67
CA PHE A 352 17.66 -24.64 -13.20
C PHE A 352 18.63 -25.39 -14.10
N ASN A 353 19.16 -24.68 -15.09
CA ASN A 353 20.43 -25.03 -15.72
C ASN A 353 21.48 -24.01 -15.28
N GLU A 354 22.73 -24.48 -15.25
CA GLU A 354 23.98 -23.72 -15.12
C GLU A 354 24.36 -23.18 -13.73
N GLN A 355 25.63 -22.77 -13.68
CA GLN A 355 26.53 -22.83 -12.52
C GLN A 355 26.31 -21.68 -11.52
N TYR A 356 26.93 -21.80 -10.34
CA TYR A 356 27.16 -20.66 -9.44
C TYR A 356 28.06 -19.62 -10.12
N GLU A 357 27.47 -18.62 -10.76
CA GLU A 357 28.17 -17.43 -11.27
C GLU A 357 28.41 -16.40 -10.15
N GLU A 358 29.56 -15.71 -10.19
CA GLU A 358 29.92 -14.74 -9.14
C GLU A 358 29.10 -13.43 -9.19
N PRO A 359 28.92 -12.74 -8.05
CA PRO A 359 28.17 -11.47 -7.97
C PRO A 359 28.61 -10.39 -8.97
N ASN A 360 29.89 -10.39 -9.36
CA ASN A 360 30.45 -9.45 -10.33
C ASN A 360 29.81 -9.60 -11.72
N GLN A 361 29.49 -10.82 -12.15
CA GLN A 361 28.84 -11.09 -13.44
C GLN A 361 27.36 -10.70 -13.44
N ALA A 362 26.68 -10.82 -12.29
CA ALA A 362 25.31 -10.34 -12.13
C ALA A 362 25.23 -8.80 -12.21
N MET A 363 26.19 -8.09 -11.62
CA MET A 363 26.30 -6.63 -11.76
C MET A 363 26.60 -6.21 -13.21
N ALA A 364 27.46 -6.93 -13.92
CA ALA A 364 27.73 -6.68 -15.35
C ALA A 364 26.45 -6.84 -16.19
N ALA A 365 25.73 -7.95 -16.09
CA ALA A 365 24.49 -8.15 -16.85
C ALA A 365 23.41 -7.08 -16.58
N VAL A 366 23.35 -6.56 -15.34
CA VAL A 366 22.51 -5.40 -14.98
C VAL A 366 23.01 -4.11 -15.65
N ALA A 367 24.32 -3.89 -15.70
CA ALA A 367 24.92 -2.76 -16.39
C ALA A 367 24.69 -2.82 -17.91
N ASP A 368 24.98 -3.94 -18.58
CA ASP A 368 24.84 -4.11 -20.03
C ASP A 368 23.39 -3.83 -20.50
N THR A 369 22.40 -4.36 -19.78
CA THR A 369 20.99 -4.12 -20.12
C THR A 369 20.54 -2.70 -19.74
N ALA A 370 21.18 -2.08 -18.74
CA ALA A 370 20.98 -0.66 -18.46
C ALA A 370 21.63 0.22 -19.55
N GLU A 371 22.79 -0.15 -20.10
CA GLU A 371 23.44 0.55 -21.23
C GLU A 371 22.60 0.48 -22.51
N ILE A 372 21.87 -0.61 -22.76
CA ILE A 372 20.85 -0.66 -23.84
C ILE A 372 19.78 0.43 -23.68
N PHE A 373 19.53 0.92 -22.45
CA PHE A 373 18.71 2.11 -22.15
C PHE A 373 19.53 3.41 -21.93
N CYS A 374 20.87 3.34 -21.85
CA CYS A 374 21.76 4.39 -21.36
C CYS A 374 23.07 4.53 -22.17
N LEU A 375 23.05 4.32 -23.49
CA LEU A 375 24.15 4.64 -24.42
C LEU A 375 24.38 6.17 -24.55
N ALA A 376 24.65 6.83 -23.41
CA ALA A 376 24.78 8.29 -23.27
C ALA A 376 25.52 8.73 -21.97
N GLY A 377 26.59 8.03 -21.56
CA GLY A 377 27.61 8.58 -20.63
C GLY A 377 28.00 7.75 -19.40
N SER A 378 29.29 7.41 -19.32
CA SER A 378 30.02 6.71 -18.26
C SER A 378 30.86 7.71 -17.40
N SER A 379 31.47 7.46 -16.23
CA SER A 379 31.48 6.37 -15.21
C SER A 379 32.34 6.78 -13.97
N PHE A 380 32.43 5.91 -12.94
CA PHE A 380 33.38 5.93 -11.77
C PHE A 380 33.06 6.90 -10.57
N PRO A 381 33.86 7.00 -9.47
CA PRO A 381 33.54 6.34 -8.18
C PRO A 381 33.58 7.25 -6.92
N ALA A 382 33.43 6.71 -5.68
CA ALA A 382 33.35 7.50 -4.42
C ALA A 382 33.69 6.74 -3.10
N THR A 383 34.10 7.47 -2.03
CA THR A 383 34.67 6.98 -0.74
C THR A 383 33.92 7.45 0.56
N ALA A 384 34.01 6.65 1.65
CA ALA A 384 33.67 6.89 3.10
C ALA A 384 32.18 7.17 3.52
N ASP A 385 31.65 7.00 4.76
CA ASP A 385 32.05 6.52 6.14
C ASP A 385 32.52 7.56 7.21
N CYS A 386 32.22 7.50 8.54
CA CYS A 386 31.22 6.77 9.39
C CYS A 386 31.13 7.34 10.87
N PHE A 387 30.46 6.65 11.82
CA PHE A 387 30.29 6.93 13.31
C PHE A 387 29.40 8.16 13.71
N ASN A 388 28.89 8.39 14.94
CA ASN A 388 28.14 7.64 16.00
C ASN A 388 27.56 8.71 17.02
N LYS A 389 26.92 8.53 18.20
CA LYS A 389 26.65 7.37 19.10
C LYS A 389 25.26 7.40 19.85
N GLN A 390 25.17 7.85 21.13
CA GLN A 390 24.05 7.66 22.10
C GLN A 390 24.05 8.70 23.26
N TYR A 391 22.89 9.03 23.88
CA TYR A 391 22.48 8.64 25.27
C TYR A 391 21.06 9.16 25.67
N GLU A 392 20.64 9.05 26.95
CA GLU A 392 19.23 8.90 27.42
C GLU A 392 18.78 9.86 28.56
N ASP A 393 17.46 10.15 28.61
CA ASP A 393 16.44 10.25 29.72
C ASP A 393 16.83 10.52 31.23
N PRO A 394 15.91 10.68 32.22
CA PRO A 394 14.50 11.16 32.28
C PRO A 394 14.25 12.30 33.33
N SER A 395 13.00 12.79 33.45
CA SER A 395 12.24 12.88 34.74
C SER A 395 10.84 13.54 34.59
N GLN A 396 9.99 13.47 35.63
CA GLN A 396 8.54 13.72 35.57
C GLN A 396 8.03 14.76 36.59
N ALA A 397 6.85 15.34 36.33
CA ALA A 397 5.98 15.97 37.34
C ALA A 397 4.49 15.74 36.97
N MET A 398 3.60 15.63 37.97
CA MET A 398 2.18 15.30 37.80
C MET A 398 1.26 16.53 37.65
N LEU A 399 0.22 16.41 36.83
CA LEU A 399 -0.88 17.38 36.68
C LEU A 399 -2.25 16.66 36.49
N PRO A 400 -3.41 17.35 36.59
CA PRO A 400 -4.61 16.77 37.22
C PRO A 400 -5.46 15.82 36.34
N ALA A 401 -6.24 14.99 37.03
CA ALA A 401 -6.99 13.88 36.43
C ALA A 401 -8.28 14.31 35.70
N ALA A 402 -8.24 14.32 34.37
CA ALA A 402 -9.35 13.93 33.47
C ALA A 402 -8.95 13.98 31.98
N ALA A 403 -8.11 14.96 31.60
CA ALA A 403 -7.65 15.15 30.23
C ALA A 403 -6.25 14.55 29.99
N ASP A 404 -5.92 14.25 28.73
CA ASP A 404 -4.53 14.00 28.32
C ASP A 404 -3.73 15.31 28.51
N THR A 405 -2.55 15.24 29.14
CA THR A 405 -1.70 16.42 29.39
C THR A 405 -1.30 17.13 28.10
N LYS A 406 -1.34 16.44 26.95
CA LYS A 406 -1.14 16.99 25.60
C LYS A 406 -2.28 17.89 25.12
N GLU A 407 -3.46 17.84 25.73
CA GLU A 407 -4.58 18.76 25.43
C GLU A 407 -4.49 20.08 26.22
N ILE A 408 -3.75 20.12 27.33
CA ILE A 408 -3.74 21.25 28.26
C ILE A 408 -2.67 22.27 27.85
N PHE A 409 -3.10 23.47 27.42
CA PHE A 409 -2.20 24.52 26.90
C PHE A 409 -1.12 24.96 27.89
N SER A 410 -1.43 25.08 29.18
CA SER A 410 -0.45 25.48 30.21
C SER A 410 0.65 24.44 30.46
N ILE A 411 0.49 23.21 29.98
CA ILE A 411 1.48 22.12 30.09
C ILE A 411 2.22 21.94 28.76
N SER A 412 1.46 21.87 27.66
CA SER A 412 1.94 21.39 26.36
C SER A 412 1.97 22.47 25.28
N GLY A 413 1.43 23.66 25.54
CA GLY A 413 1.46 24.80 24.63
C GLY A 413 2.74 25.65 24.79
N PRO A 414 3.09 26.48 23.79
CA PRO A 414 4.28 27.33 23.83
C PRO A 414 4.06 28.59 24.68
N SER A 415 3.80 28.40 25.98
CA SER A 415 3.54 29.47 26.96
C SER A 415 4.68 30.48 27.14
N PHE A 416 5.88 30.16 26.65
CA PHE A 416 7.04 31.06 26.58
C PHE A 416 6.89 32.18 25.54
N LEU A 417 5.97 32.07 24.58
CA LEU A 417 5.72 33.07 23.54
C LEU A 417 4.79 34.19 24.05
N THR A 418 5.24 34.95 25.04
CA THR A 418 4.47 36.06 25.65
C THR A 418 4.12 37.20 24.69
N ALA A 419 4.80 37.28 23.53
CA ALA A 419 4.45 38.16 22.42
C ALA A 419 4.74 37.48 21.07
N VAL A 420 3.96 37.82 20.04
CA VAL A 420 4.14 37.31 18.67
C VAL A 420 4.84 38.36 17.81
N ASP A 421 6.14 38.15 17.53
CA ASP A 421 6.77 38.82 16.39
C ASP A 421 6.34 38.10 15.10
N TRP A 422 5.47 38.74 14.33
CA TRP A 422 4.98 38.20 13.06
C TRP A 422 6.06 38.12 11.96
N ASN A 423 7.18 38.84 12.09
CA ASN A 423 8.30 38.68 11.17
C ASN A 423 9.07 37.37 11.44
N ASN A 424 9.13 36.95 12.71
CA ASN A 424 9.85 35.75 13.14
C ASN A 424 9.13 34.45 12.74
N SER A 425 9.78 33.68 11.86
CA SER A 425 9.26 32.39 11.36
C SER A 425 9.05 31.35 12.47
N HIS A 426 9.80 31.41 13.58
CA HIS A 426 9.60 30.55 14.74
C HIS A 426 8.25 30.85 15.43
N HIS A 427 7.92 32.13 15.61
CA HIS A 427 6.66 32.55 16.23
C HIS A 427 5.50 32.19 15.30
N ARG A 428 5.58 32.51 14.00
CA ARG A 428 4.56 32.14 12.99
C ARG A 428 4.30 30.63 12.93
N ARG A 429 5.36 29.81 12.91
CA ARG A 429 5.25 28.33 12.98
C ARG A 429 4.53 27.87 14.25
N SER A 430 4.89 28.45 15.39
CA SER A 430 4.35 28.05 16.70
C SER A 430 2.87 28.44 16.84
N VAL A 431 2.47 29.61 16.32
CA VAL A 431 1.07 30.02 16.19
C VAL A 431 0.31 29.05 15.29
N ALA A 432 0.79 28.81 14.06
CA ALA A 432 0.13 27.92 13.10
C ALA A 432 -0.04 26.48 13.64
N GLY A 433 0.99 25.95 14.32
CA GLY A 433 0.92 24.65 14.99
C GLY A 433 -0.11 24.61 16.12
N SER A 434 -0.13 25.65 16.97
CA SER A 434 -1.07 25.76 18.09
C SER A 434 -2.52 25.85 17.62
N LEU A 435 -2.81 26.63 16.57
CA LEU A 435 -4.14 26.75 15.98
C LEU A 435 -4.63 25.42 15.38
N VAL A 436 -3.74 24.63 14.76
CA VAL A 436 -4.06 23.27 14.30
C VAL A 436 -4.30 22.31 15.48
N HIS A 437 -3.55 22.44 16.57
CA HIS A 437 -3.77 21.66 17.79
C HIS A 437 -5.07 22.02 18.50
N GLY A 438 -5.50 23.29 18.44
CA GLY A 438 -6.82 23.75 18.84
C GLY A 438 -7.95 22.99 18.15
N VAL A 439 -7.78 22.55 16.89
CA VAL A 439 -8.75 21.71 16.17
C VAL A 439 -8.84 20.29 16.75
N TYR A 440 -7.72 19.69 17.18
CA TYR A 440 -7.76 18.41 17.89
C TYR A 440 -8.48 18.56 19.25
N CYS A 441 -8.19 19.64 19.97
CA CYS A 441 -8.82 19.93 21.26
C CYS A 441 -10.32 20.18 21.11
N LEU A 442 -10.76 20.93 20.10
CA LEU A 442 -12.18 21.14 19.75
C LEU A 442 -12.92 19.83 19.47
N GLU A 443 -12.34 18.91 18.70
CA GLU A 443 -12.94 17.60 18.44
C GLU A 443 -12.94 16.70 19.69
N SER A 444 -11.98 16.89 20.62
CA SER A 444 -11.97 16.19 21.91
C SER A 444 -13.00 16.74 22.88
N ASP A 445 -13.13 18.07 22.97
CA ASP A 445 -14.17 18.77 23.74
C ASP A 445 -15.57 18.34 23.27
N ARG A 446 -15.80 18.28 21.95
CA ARG A 446 -17.04 17.76 21.35
C ARG A 446 -17.31 16.30 21.72
N ARG A 447 -16.29 15.43 21.70
CA ARG A 447 -16.40 13.99 22.05
C ARG A 447 -16.64 13.75 23.54
N GLN A 448 -16.15 14.64 24.40
CA GLN A 448 -16.25 14.53 25.86
C GLN A 448 -17.35 15.45 26.44
N ASN A 449 -18.10 16.15 25.57
CA ASN A 449 -19.09 17.17 25.89
C ASN A 449 -18.60 18.26 26.86
N ARG A 450 -17.32 18.64 26.76
CA ARG A 450 -16.70 19.68 27.59
C ARG A 450 -17.06 21.05 27.04
N GLN A 451 -17.54 21.95 27.91
CA GLN A 451 -17.98 23.30 27.54
C GLN A 451 -17.56 24.33 28.59
N GLY A 452 -17.54 25.61 28.20
CA GLY A 452 -17.18 26.71 29.11
C GLY A 452 -15.80 26.49 29.76
N PRO A 453 -15.65 26.65 31.08
CA PRO A 453 -14.38 26.45 31.80
C PRO A 453 -13.78 25.02 31.71
N GLN A 454 -14.54 24.03 31.23
CA GLN A 454 -14.04 22.66 31.05
C GLN A 454 -13.47 22.39 29.65
N ALA A 455 -13.71 23.28 28.68
CA ALA A 455 -13.20 23.14 27.32
C ALA A 455 -11.70 23.43 27.29
N VAL A 456 -10.90 22.51 26.75
CA VAL A 456 -9.44 22.65 26.68
C VAL A 456 -8.96 23.30 25.37
N GLY A 457 -9.83 23.40 24.36
CA GLY A 457 -9.56 24.09 23.10
C GLY A 457 -9.25 25.59 23.24
N PRO A 458 -10.11 26.41 23.88
CA PRO A 458 -10.02 27.88 23.80
C PRO A 458 -8.64 28.51 24.07
N PRO A 459 -7.86 28.07 25.07
CA PRO A 459 -6.52 28.60 25.30
C PRO A 459 -5.56 28.53 24.09
N TRP A 460 -5.68 27.50 23.24
CA TRP A 460 -4.78 27.28 22.09
C TRP A 460 -4.89 28.34 20.98
N TRP A 461 -5.96 29.12 20.96
CA TRP A 461 -6.12 30.26 20.04
C TRP A 461 -6.22 31.60 20.79
N GLN A 462 -6.86 31.63 21.97
CA GLN A 462 -7.00 32.86 22.78
C GLN A 462 -5.65 33.42 23.25
N PHE A 463 -4.67 32.57 23.58
CA PHE A 463 -3.32 33.02 23.98
C PHE A 463 -2.61 33.84 22.89
N PHE A 464 -2.99 33.64 21.62
CA PHE A 464 -2.46 34.35 20.47
C PHE A 464 -3.40 35.45 19.93
N ASN A 465 -4.33 35.92 20.76
CA ASN A 465 -5.36 36.91 20.41
C ASN A 465 -6.29 36.49 19.24
N PHE A 466 -6.45 35.20 18.97
CA PHE A 466 -7.46 34.74 18.01
C PHE A 466 -8.80 34.47 18.70
N LYS A 467 -9.89 34.58 17.92
CA LYS A 467 -11.21 34.02 18.23
C LYS A 467 -11.56 32.92 17.23
N LEU A 468 -12.28 31.90 17.70
CA LEU A 468 -12.90 30.88 16.85
C LEU A 468 -14.16 31.48 16.20
N ILE A 469 -14.25 31.41 14.87
CA ILE A 469 -15.41 31.85 14.09
C ILE A 469 -16.36 30.68 13.86
N GLN A 470 -15.85 29.55 13.37
CA GLN A 470 -16.62 28.32 13.21
C GLN A 470 -15.71 27.08 13.17
N PRO A 471 -16.14 25.94 13.74
CA PRO A 471 -15.57 24.65 13.39
C PRO A 471 -15.99 24.24 11.97
N LEU A 472 -15.12 23.53 11.26
CA LEU A 472 -15.45 22.86 10.00
C LEU A 472 -15.89 21.43 10.32
N VAL A 473 -17.16 21.12 10.04
CA VAL A 473 -17.82 19.86 10.39
C VAL A 473 -17.90 18.95 9.18
N ASP A 474 -17.56 17.67 9.33
CA ASP A 474 -17.83 16.67 8.29
C ASP A 474 -19.27 16.15 8.44
N ASN A 475 -20.12 16.53 7.50
CA ASN A 475 -21.55 16.16 7.46
C ASN A 475 -21.80 14.63 7.41
N GLN A 476 -20.77 13.80 7.23
CA GLN A 476 -20.89 12.34 7.20
C GLN A 476 -20.64 11.65 8.56
N ASP A 477 -19.95 12.30 9.51
CA ASP A 477 -19.64 11.73 10.83
C ASP A 477 -19.82 12.70 12.02
N GLY A 478 -20.19 13.95 11.75
CA GLY A 478 -20.38 15.01 12.74
C GLY A 478 -19.09 15.46 13.42
N SER A 479 -17.91 15.05 12.94
CA SER A 479 -16.63 15.43 13.54
C SER A 479 -16.17 16.80 13.07
N PHE A 480 -15.56 17.54 13.99
CA PHE A 480 -14.80 18.73 13.65
C PHE A 480 -13.47 18.26 13.05
N PHE A 481 -13.19 18.68 11.81
CA PHE A 481 -11.96 18.32 11.08
C PHE A 481 -11.07 19.53 10.77
N GLY A 482 -11.63 20.73 10.87
CA GLY A 482 -10.92 21.99 10.77
C GLY A 482 -11.57 23.07 11.64
N ALA A 483 -11.00 24.26 11.63
CA ALA A 483 -11.58 25.45 12.24
C ALA A 483 -11.15 26.70 11.47
N ILE A 484 -11.95 27.75 11.59
CA ILE A 484 -11.65 29.09 11.09
C ILE A 484 -11.44 30.01 12.29
N TYR A 485 -10.27 30.61 12.39
CA TYR A 485 -9.92 31.59 13.41
C TYR A 485 -9.74 32.98 12.78
N GLU A 486 -10.07 34.04 13.52
CA GLU A 486 -9.83 35.44 13.16
C GLU A 486 -8.92 36.08 14.22
N LEU A 487 -7.91 36.85 13.79
CA LEU A 487 -7.00 37.57 14.68
C LEU A 487 -7.67 38.84 15.18
N ILE A 488 -7.68 39.05 16.51
CA ILE A 488 -8.15 40.29 17.13
C ILE A 488 -6.97 41.26 17.24
N THR A 489 -7.11 42.43 16.62
CA THR A 489 -6.11 43.51 16.64
C THR A 489 -6.72 44.82 17.15
N ASN A 490 -6.05 45.49 18.10
CA ASN A 490 -6.53 46.74 18.68
C ASN A 490 -6.02 47.99 17.95
N ASP A 491 -4.96 47.87 17.14
CA ASP A 491 -4.25 48.99 16.51
C ASP A 491 -4.61 49.20 15.03
N GLN A 492 -4.55 50.44 14.57
CA GLN A 492 -4.88 50.83 13.18
C GLN A 492 -3.80 50.50 12.13
N ILE A 493 -2.69 49.85 12.53
CA ILE A 493 -1.61 49.42 11.61
C ILE A 493 -1.39 47.92 11.82
N GLN A 494 -2.09 47.11 11.05
CA GLN A 494 -1.93 45.66 11.06
C GLN A 494 -0.62 45.25 10.37
N ASN A 495 0.22 44.47 11.05
CA ASN A 495 1.47 43.98 10.48
C ASN A 495 1.18 43.11 9.24
N PRO A 496 1.78 43.37 8.06
CA PRO A 496 1.48 42.64 6.83
C PRO A 496 1.82 41.13 6.90
N ALA A 497 2.74 40.73 7.78
CA ALA A 497 3.05 39.32 8.04
C ALA A 497 2.07 38.64 9.01
N ALA A 498 1.09 39.38 9.57
CA ALA A 498 0.03 38.82 10.41
C ALA A 498 -1.19 38.41 9.55
N PRO A 499 -1.77 37.22 9.76
CA PRO A 499 -3.02 36.84 9.10
C PRO A 499 -4.19 37.65 9.67
N HIS A 500 -5.20 37.92 8.85
CA HIS A 500 -6.52 38.26 9.38
C HIS A 500 -7.24 36.99 9.84
N TYR A 501 -7.15 35.91 9.05
CA TYR A 501 -7.77 34.62 9.34
C TYR A 501 -6.81 33.45 9.13
N VAL A 502 -7.01 32.38 9.91
CA VAL A 502 -6.30 31.11 9.74
C VAL A 502 -7.33 29.99 9.59
N ILE A 503 -7.26 29.24 8.49
CA ILE A 503 -8.05 28.02 8.28
C ILE A 503 -7.16 26.82 8.60
N ALA A 504 -7.44 26.18 9.73
CA ALA A 504 -6.62 25.10 10.29
C ALA A 504 -7.31 23.73 10.13
N PHE A 505 -6.55 22.67 9.83
CA PHE A 505 -7.07 21.31 9.63
C PHE A 505 -6.33 20.27 10.49
N ARG A 506 -7.06 19.51 11.30
CA ARG A 506 -6.48 18.39 12.07
C ARG A 506 -6.21 17.18 11.18
N GLY A 507 -5.37 16.29 11.69
CA GLY A 507 -5.14 14.95 11.16
C GLY A 507 -6.01 13.89 11.85
N THR A 508 -5.63 12.63 11.61
CA THR A 508 -6.31 11.41 12.09
C THR A 508 -6.34 11.31 13.62
N ILE A 509 -7.49 10.99 14.21
CA ILE A 509 -7.60 10.66 15.65
C ILE A 509 -7.79 9.15 15.85
N ASN A 510 -6.82 8.49 16.49
CA ASN A 510 -6.75 7.01 16.58
C ASN A 510 -7.71 6.37 17.63
N ASN A 511 -8.36 7.18 18.47
CA ASN A 511 -9.24 6.70 19.55
C ASN A 511 -10.54 6.06 19.03
N LYS A 512 -11.12 5.15 19.82
CA LYS A 512 -12.09 4.13 19.37
C LYS A 512 -13.42 4.66 18.78
N GLY A 513 -13.77 5.94 18.98
CA GLY A 513 -15.15 6.45 18.83
C GLY A 513 -15.65 6.79 17.42
N ASN A 514 -14.78 7.09 16.45
CA ASN A 514 -15.19 7.31 15.04
C ASN A 514 -13.97 7.11 14.12
N ARG A 515 -13.77 5.88 13.64
CA ARG A 515 -12.55 5.46 12.91
C ARG A 515 -12.69 5.45 11.39
N GLU A 516 -13.88 5.13 10.88
CA GLU A 516 -14.03 4.76 9.46
C GLU A 516 -13.74 5.94 8.52
N GLN A 517 -14.20 7.15 8.84
CA GLN A 517 -14.05 8.31 7.96
C GLN A 517 -12.59 8.80 7.84
N ASP A 518 -11.90 9.04 8.97
CA ASP A 518 -10.49 9.46 8.92
C ASP A 518 -9.64 8.41 8.18
N HIS A 519 -9.82 7.11 8.44
CA HIS A 519 -9.10 6.07 7.70
C HIS A 519 -9.51 6.02 6.22
N ARG A 520 -10.78 6.19 5.86
CA ARG A 520 -11.25 6.28 4.46
C ARG A 520 -10.62 7.46 3.72
N LEU A 521 -10.37 8.58 4.39
CA LEU A 521 -9.71 9.75 3.82
C LEU A 521 -8.20 9.53 3.64
N ASN A 522 -7.53 8.86 4.58
CA ASN A 522 -6.15 8.39 4.38
C ASN A 522 -6.07 7.39 3.20
N LEU A 523 -7.08 6.54 3.01
CA LEU A 523 -7.18 5.67 1.83
C LEU A 523 -7.44 6.47 0.53
N GLN A 524 -8.26 7.54 0.57
CA GLN A 524 -8.46 8.45 -0.57
C GLN A 524 -7.19 9.21 -0.96
N LEU A 525 -6.36 9.59 0.02
CA LEU A 525 -5.04 10.18 -0.17
C LEU A 525 -4.06 9.21 -0.86
N ILE A 526 -4.10 7.92 -0.52
CA ILE A 526 -3.28 6.87 -1.17
C ILE A 526 -3.65 6.67 -2.66
N ILE A 527 -4.90 6.96 -3.05
CA ILE A 527 -5.43 6.75 -4.41
C ILE A 527 -5.66 8.05 -5.20
N ASN A 528 -5.09 9.19 -4.76
CA ASN A 528 -5.22 10.51 -5.39
C ASN A 528 -6.69 10.93 -5.65
N ASN A 529 -7.56 10.80 -4.64
CA ASN A 529 -8.97 11.23 -4.67
C ASN A 529 -9.37 12.12 -3.46
N LEU A 530 -8.42 12.65 -2.68
CA LEU A 530 -8.73 13.48 -1.49
C LEU A 530 -9.41 14.82 -1.87
N ASP A 531 -9.12 15.32 -3.07
CA ASP A 531 -9.78 16.43 -3.75
C ASP A 531 -11.29 16.22 -4.00
N LYS A 532 -11.74 14.96 -4.01
CA LYS A 532 -13.15 14.59 -4.21
C LYS A 532 -13.88 14.38 -2.88
N SER A 533 -13.21 14.59 -1.73
CA SER A 533 -13.79 14.40 -0.40
C SER A 533 -14.73 15.55 0.03
N PRO A 534 -15.73 15.30 0.89
CA PRO A 534 -16.58 16.37 1.44
C PRO A 534 -15.78 17.42 2.24
N ARG A 535 -14.79 16.96 3.03
CA ARG A 535 -13.91 17.82 3.83
C ARG A 535 -13.10 18.78 2.96
N PHE A 536 -12.62 18.32 1.80
CA PHE A 536 -11.93 19.19 0.85
C PHE A 536 -12.87 20.27 0.29
N LYS A 537 -14.09 19.91 -0.13
CA LYS A 537 -15.07 20.90 -0.64
C LYS A 537 -15.40 21.97 0.40
N ILE A 538 -15.76 21.56 1.62
CA ILE A 538 -16.05 22.48 2.74
C ILE A 538 -14.84 23.40 3.05
N GLY A 539 -13.62 22.88 2.95
CA GLY A 539 -12.39 23.68 3.06
C GLY A 539 -12.19 24.66 1.90
N LEU A 540 -12.51 24.24 0.67
CA LEU A 540 -12.40 25.06 -0.55
C LEU A 540 -13.41 26.20 -0.52
N ASP A 541 -14.69 25.91 -0.30
CA ASP A 541 -15.77 26.89 -0.20
C ASP A 541 -15.47 27.93 0.90
N SER A 542 -14.93 27.47 2.04
CA SER A 542 -14.50 28.34 3.15
C SER A 542 -13.29 29.21 2.78
N THR A 543 -12.31 28.68 2.04
CA THR A 543 -11.10 29.41 1.65
C THR A 543 -11.42 30.46 0.59
N SER A 544 -12.09 30.06 -0.49
CA SER A 544 -12.48 30.96 -1.58
C SER A 544 -13.30 32.15 -1.08
N ARG A 545 -14.23 31.94 -0.14
CA ARG A 545 -15.06 33.01 0.44
C ARG A 545 -14.25 34.14 1.09
N PHE A 546 -13.16 33.84 1.81
CA PHE A 546 -12.32 34.88 2.42
C PHE A 546 -11.33 35.48 1.42
N VAL A 547 -10.75 34.66 0.57
CA VAL A 547 -9.76 35.09 -0.44
C VAL A 547 -10.40 36.02 -1.48
N GLN A 548 -11.63 35.73 -1.92
CA GLN A 548 -12.42 36.61 -2.81
C GLN A 548 -12.83 37.93 -2.15
N ALA A 549 -12.86 38.00 -0.81
CA ALA A 549 -13.06 39.24 -0.07
C ALA A 549 -11.78 40.08 0.11
N GLY A 550 -10.66 39.70 -0.52
CA GLY A 550 -9.39 40.42 -0.46
C GLY A 550 -8.62 40.27 0.86
N VAL A 551 -8.99 39.28 1.68
CA VAL A 551 -8.52 39.14 3.07
C VAL A 551 -7.23 38.32 3.14
N HIS A 552 -6.29 38.70 4.02
CA HIS A 552 -5.07 37.91 4.25
C HIS A 552 -5.39 36.64 5.06
N VAL A 553 -5.32 35.48 4.40
CA VAL A 553 -5.65 34.16 4.96
C VAL A 553 -4.42 33.25 4.96
N TRP A 554 -4.21 32.54 6.07
CA TRP A 554 -3.30 31.40 6.13
C TRP A 554 -4.05 30.07 6.05
N LEU A 555 -3.41 29.07 5.43
CA LEU A 555 -3.79 27.66 5.53
C LEU A 555 -2.83 26.95 6.49
N ALA A 556 -3.34 26.11 7.39
CA ALA A 556 -2.50 25.31 8.29
C ALA A 556 -3.05 23.89 8.45
N GLY A 557 -2.18 22.88 8.61
CA GLY A 557 -2.67 21.53 8.91
C GLY A 557 -1.62 20.53 9.37
N HIS A 558 -2.10 19.42 9.95
CA HIS A 558 -1.25 18.31 10.40
C HIS A 558 -1.67 16.96 9.81
N ALA A 559 -0.70 16.16 9.36
CA ALA A 559 -0.92 14.85 8.73
C ALA A 559 -1.97 14.87 7.60
N LEU A 560 -3.11 14.18 7.76
CA LEU A 560 -4.23 14.25 6.80
C LEU A 560 -4.73 15.70 6.59
N GLY A 561 -4.65 16.55 7.62
CA GLY A 561 -5.00 17.97 7.56
C GLY A 561 -4.00 18.80 6.75
N SER A 562 -2.70 18.49 6.77
CA SER A 562 -1.74 19.13 5.87
C SER A 562 -1.91 18.65 4.43
N SER A 563 -2.35 17.41 4.18
CA SER A 563 -2.78 17.02 2.82
C SER A 563 -3.99 17.82 2.31
N LEU A 564 -4.95 18.18 3.18
CA LEU A 564 -6.05 19.07 2.82
C LEU A 564 -5.54 20.50 2.54
N ALA A 565 -4.78 21.10 3.46
CA ALA A 565 -4.21 22.44 3.29
C ALA A 565 -3.33 22.55 2.03
N LEU A 566 -2.52 21.52 1.73
CA LEU A 566 -1.69 21.42 0.54
C LEU A 566 -2.53 21.43 -0.76
N LEU A 567 -3.61 20.64 -0.82
CA LEU A 567 -4.52 20.65 -1.98
C LEU A 567 -5.27 21.97 -2.13
N LEU A 568 -5.65 22.61 -1.02
CA LEU A 568 -6.33 23.90 -1.05
C LEU A 568 -5.38 25.00 -1.58
N GLY A 569 -4.16 25.08 -1.05
CA GLY A 569 -3.14 25.99 -1.56
C GLY A 569 -2.83 25.76 -3.05
N LYS A 570 -2.73 24.49 -3.49
CA LYS A 570 -2.59 24.12 -4.91
C LYS A 570 -3.74 24.65 -5.78
N GLN A 571 -5.00 24.63 -5.33
CA GLN A 571 -6.11 25.20 -6.10
C GLN A 571 -6.14 26.73 -6.05
N MET A 572 -5.78 27.33 -4.92
CA MET A 572 -5.77 28.79 -4.78
C MET A 572 -4.72 29.44 -5.68
N VAL A 573 -3.48 28.92 -5.77
CA VAL A 573 -2.48 29.48 -6.69
C VAL A 573 -2.87 29.27 -8.16
N LYS A 574 -3.51 28.15 -8.51
CA LYS A 574 -4.11 27.95 -9.85
C LYS A 574 -5.24 28.94 -10.14
N SER A 575 -5.89 29.47 -9.11
CA SER A 575 -6.91 30.51 -9.17
C SER A 575 -6.34 31.93 -9.06
N GLY A 576 -5.00 32.09 -9.04
CA GLY A 576 -4.32 33.39 -8.94
C GLY A 576 -4.02 33.90 -7.53
N PHE A 577 -4.21 33.09 -6.48
CA PHE A 577 -4.08 33.50 -5.08
C PHE A 577 -2.97 32.75 -4.32
N HIS A 578 -1.98 33.49 -3.82
CA HIS A 578 -0.84 32.94 -3.08
C HIS A 578 -1.05 33.04 -1.57
N LEU A 579 -1.46 31.95 -0.92
CA LEU A 579 -1.63 31.90 0.54
C LEU A 579 -0.38 31.32 1.22
N GLU A 580 0.05 31.94 2.33
CA GLU A 580 0.97 31.26 3.25
C GLU A 580 0.31 29.97 3.76
N THR A 581 1.06 28.88 3.68
CA THR A 581 0.52 27.53 3.92
C THR A 581 1.50 26.74 4.79
N TYR A 582 1.06 26.36 5.99
CA TYR A 582 1.87 25.73 7.04
C TYR A 582 1.54 24.24 7.15
N LEU A 583 2.46 23.38 6.70
CA LEU A 583 2.22 21.96 6.48
C LEU A 583 3.06 21.10 7.44
N PHE A 584 2.44 20.66 8.53
CA PHE A 584 3.08 19.82 9.54
C PHE A 584 2.92 18.33 9.20
N ASN A 585 4.03 17.60 9.11
CA ASN A 585 4.12 16.16 8.77
C ASN A 585 3.19 15.67 7.64
N PRO A 586 3.11 16.35 6.47
CA PRO A 586 2.29 15.92 5.33
C PRO A 586 2.67 14.51 4.83
N PRO A 587 1.70 13.58 4.66
CA PRO A 587 1.97 12.26 4.12
C PRO A 587 2.47 12.27 2.67
N PHE A 588 3.59 11.57 2.42
CA PHE A 588 4.16 11.37 1.09
C PHE A 588 3.74 9.99 0.54
N ALA A 589 2.89 9.96 -0.48
CA ALA A 589 2.19 8.75 -0.92
C ALA A 589 3.00 7.82 -1.86
N SER A 590 4.29 7.61 -1.57
CA SER A 590 5.25 6.86 -2.41
C SER A 590 6.18 5.97 -1.55
N PRO A 591 7.04 5.09 -2.12
CA PRO A 591 7.92 4.22 -1.33
C PRO A 591 8.88 5.00 -0.43
N HIS A 592 9.07 4.54 0.82
CA HIS A 592 9.90 5.19 1.84
C HIS A 592 11.41 4.92 1.63
N ILE A 593 11.97 5.41 0.52
CA ILE A 593 13.39 5.27 0.15
C ILE A 593 14.30 5.96 1.20
N GLU A 594 13.84 7.04 1.83
CA GLU A 594 14.69 7.85 2.72
C GLU A 594 15.16 7.10 3.98
N ARG A 595 14.50 6.00 4.36
CA ARG A 595 14.87 5.15 5.50
C ARG A 595 16.08 4.25 5.26
N ILE A 596 16.59 4.17 4.03
CA ILE A 596 17.75 3.35 3.67
C ILE A 596 19.02 4.02 4.17
N LYS A 597 19.79 3.36 5.04
CA LYS A 597 21.02 3.97 5.62
C LYS A 597 22.16 4.21 4.63
N ASN A 598 22.11 3.61 3.44
CA ASN A 598 23.13 3.76 2.39
C ASN A 598 22.68 4.81 1.36
N ASP A 599 23.29 5.99 1.38
CA ASP A 599 22.93 7.10 0.47
C ASP A 599 23.24 6.80 -1.01
N LYS A 600 24.26 6.00 -1.33
CA LYS A 600 24.51 5.55 -2.71
C LYS A 600 23.34 4.68 -3.22
N LEU A 601 22.81 3.83 -2.34
CA LEU A 601 21.63 2.99 -2.63
C LEU A 601 20.34 3.82 -2.73
N LYS A 602 20.14 4.83 -1.85
CA LYS A 602 19.05 5.81 -2.02
C LYS A 602 19.12 6.47 -3.39
N LEU A 603 20.30 6.99 -3.76
CA LEU A 603 20.48 7.78 -4.97
C LEU A 603 20.22 6.95 -6.23
N GLY A 604 20.78 5.73 -6.32
CA GLY A 604 20.51 4.80 -7.42
C GLY A 604 19.02 4.42 -7.53
N LEU A 605 18.35 4.18 -6.39
CA LEU A 605 16.90 3.96 -6.33
C LEU A 605 16.10 5.13 -6.89
N ARG A 606 16.41 6.36 -6.44
CA ARG A 606 15.68 7.56 -6.86
C ARG A 606 15.95 7.88 -8.34
N PHE A 607 17.19 7.71 -8.81
CA PHE A 607 17.56 7.82 -10.22
C PHE A 607 16.76 6.85 -11.09
N ALA A 608 16.80 5.55 -10.79
CA ALA A 608 16.10 4.54 -11.58
C ALA A 608 14.57 4.69 -11.54
N ASN A 609 13.97 5.06 -10.40
CA ASN A 609 12.56 5.44 -10.33
C ASN A 609 12.25 6.69 -11.20
N SER A 610 13.19 7.63 -11.32
CA SER A 610 13.03 8.79 -12.20
C SER A 610 13.13 8.43 -13.67
N VAL A 611 14.07 7.57 -14.06
CA VAL A 611 14.19 7.03 -15.43
C VAL A 611 12.89 6.31 -15.82
N LEU A 612 12.39 5.43 -14.95
CA LEU A 612 11.11 4.74 -15.11
C LEU A 612 9.96 5.74 -15.29
N THR A 613 9.79 6.68 -14.36
CA THR A 613 8.71 7.68 -14.40
C THR A 613 8.75 8.53 -15.66
N ALA A 614 9.93 9.03 -16.04
CA ALA A 614 10.15 9.83 -17.24
C ALA A 614 9.86 9.05 -18.53
N GLY A 615 10.28 7.78 -18.60
CA GLY A 615 10.03 6.91 -19.76
C GLY A 615 8.55 6.65 -19.99
N ILE A 616 7.78 6.33 -18.94
CA ILE A 616 6.33 6.11 -19.08
C ILE A 616 5.62 7.44 -19.39
N ALA A 617 6.03 8.56 -18.76
CA ALA A 617 5.48 9.88 -19.05
C ALA A 617 5.67 10.27 -20.52
N ALA A 618 6.86 10.04 -21.09
CA ALA A 618 7.14 10.28 -22.51
C ALA A 618 6.34 9.37 -23.46
N ALA A 619 5.99 8.15 -23.02
CA ALA A 619 5.19 7.21 -23.79
C ALA A 619 3.66 7.43 -23.70
N VAL A 620 3.18 8.09 -22.64
CA VAL A 620 1.74 8.31 -22.36
C VAL A 620 1.30 9.75 -22.63
N SER A 621 2.22 10.73 -22.66
CA SER A 621 1.88 12.13 -22.99
C SER A 621 1.34 12.26 -24.42
N PRO A 622 0.16 12.88 -24.62
CA PRO A 622 -0.38 13.09 -25.97
C PRO A 622 0.47 14.09 -26.76
N LYS A 623 0.55 13.92 -28.09
CA LYS A 623 1.24 14.85 -29.00
C LYS A 623 0.42 16.11 -29.35
N SER A 624 -0.58 16.45 -28.54
CA SER A 624 -1.43 17.64 -28.72
C SER A 624 -0.62 18.93 -28.51
N LYS A 625 -0.88 19.94 -29.35
CA LYS A 625 -0.13 21.22 -29.34
C LYS A 625 -0.73 22.28 -28.41
N ASP A 626 -1.87 21.99 -27.80
CA ASP A 626 -2.66 22.96 -27.04
C ASP A 626 -1.98 23.27 -25.70
N ARG A 627 -1.45 24.49 -25.61
CA ARG A 627 -0.69 24.98 -24.46
C ARG A 627 -1.61 25.44 -23.34
N GLU A 628 -2.21 24.50 -22.62
CA GLU A 628 -2.48 24.80 -21.21
C GLU A 628 -1.15 25.07 -20.49
N ALA A 629 -1.17 26.02 -19.55
CA ALA A 629 0.02 26.33 -18.77
C ALA A 629 0.38 25.13 -17.89
N ASP A 630 1.64 24.67 -17.97
CA ASP A 630 2.16 23.56 -17.17
C ASP A 630 1.77 23.77 -15.68
N PRO A 631 0.93 22.90 -15.09
CA PRO A 631 0.45 23.09 -13.72
C PRO A 631 1.60 23.19 -12.72
N PHE A 632 2.72 22.51 -12.99
CA PHE A 632 3.91 22.54 -12.15
C PHE A 632 4.69 23.87 -12.29
N ALA A 633 4.48 24.63 -13.38
CA ALA A 633 4.98 26.00 -13.55
C ALA A 633 4.13 27.00 -12.76
N VAL A 634 2.80 26.90 -12.83
CA VAL A 634 1.88 27.74 -12.04
C VAL A 634 2.17 27.55 -10.54
N LEU A 635 2.26 26.30 -10.09
CA LEU A 635 2.65 25.95 -8.72
C LEU A 635 4.05 26.48 -8.34
N SER A 636 4.99 26.69 -9.27
CA SER A 636 6.39 27.06 -8.93
C SER A 636 6.53 28.45 -8.30
N SER A 637 5.53 29.32 -8.54
CA SER A 637 5.38 30.64 -7.92
C SER A 637 4.92 30.62 -6.46
N TRP A 638 4.44 29.48 -5.95
CA TRP A 638 3.95 29.33 -4.58
C TRP A 638 4.89 28.45 -3.74
N VAL A 639 5.20 28.92 -2.53
CA VAL A 639 6.20 28.31 -1.64
C VAL A 639 5.57 28.02 -0.27
N PRO A 640 4.94 26.85 -0.06
CA PRO A 640 4.46 26.44 1.25
C PRO A 640 5.61 26.19 2.24
N TYR A 641 5.34 26.37 3.53
CA TYR A 641 6.22 25.97 4.63
C TYR A 641 5.96 24.51 4.98
N LEU A 642 6.97 23.65 4.80
CA LEU A 642 6.89 22.22 5.12
C LEU A 642 7.71 21.92 6.37
N PHE A 643 7.06 21.34 7.37
CA PHE A 643 7.66 20.93 8.63
C PHE A 643 7.67 19.39 8.67
N ILE A 644 8.86 18.81 8.57
CA ILE A 644 9.09 17.38 8.32
C ILE A 644 10.01 16.81 9.39
N ASN A 645 9.60 15.75 10.09
CA ASN A 645 10.52 14.98 10.91
C ASN A 645 11.25 13.91 10.07
N SER A 646 12.57 13.78 10.21
CA SER A 646 13.35 12.78 9.44
C SER A 646 13.08 11.34 9.88
N ASN A 647 12.73 11.13 11.16
CA ASN A 647 12.38 9.83 11.73
C ASN A 647 10.89 9.45 11.54
N ASP A 648 10.07 10.34 10.96
CA ASP A 648 8.68 10.04 10.61
C ASP A 648 8.56 9.42 9.20
N PRO A 649 8.34 8.09 9.06
CA PRO A 649 8.06 7.46 7.77
C PRO A 649 6.90 8.06 6.97
N ILE A 650 5.93 8.73 7.60
CA ILE A 650 4.79 9.31 6.89
C ILE A 650 5.25 10.47 6.00
N CYS A 651 6.16 11.32 6.46
CA CYS A 651 6.56 12.55 5.77
C CYS A 651 8.03 12.65 5.35
N SER A 652 8.96 11.89 5.95
CA SER A 652 10.41 12.08 5.74
C SER A 652 10.88 11.92 4.29
N GLU A 653 10.13 11.19 3.47
CA GLU A 653 10.36 11.03 2.03
C GLU A 653 10.36 12.36 1.25
N TYR A 654 9.75 13.44 1.78
CA TYR A 654 9.89 14.79 1.25
C TYR A 654 11.34 15.29 1.20
N ILE A 655 12.17 14.93 2.18
CA ILE A 655 13.58 15.34 2.25
C ILE A 655 14.33 14.84 1.01
N GLY A 656 14.21 13.53 0.74
CA GLY A 656 14.82 12.90 -0.41
C GLY A 656 14.17 13.26 -1.75
N TYR A 657 12.87 13.57 -1.78
CA TYR A 657 12.19 14.10 -2.97
C TYR A 657 12.82 15.42 -3.44
N PHE A 658 13.07 16.34 -2.51
CA PHE A 658 13.66 17.63 -2.82
C PHE A 658 15.17 17.53 -3.11
N LYS A 659 15.93 16.83 -2.26
CA LYS A 659 17.39 16.62 -2.45
C LYS A 659 17.70 15.95 -3.79
N HIS A 660 17.00 14.88 -4.15
CA HIS A 660 17.20 14.16 -5.40
C HIS A 660 17.01 15.02 -6.64
N ARG A 661 16.18 16.07 -6.57
CA ARG A 661 16.06 17.01 -7.69
C ARG A 661 17.35 17.78 -7.92
N GLU A 662 18.00 18.24 -6.85
CA GLU A 662 19.32 18.89 -6.92
C GLU A 662 20.38 17.89 -7.42
N ASP A 663 20.38 16.66 -6.88
CA ASP A 663 21.30 15.60 -7.31
C ASP A 663 21.16 15.35 -8.83
N MET A 664 19.93 15.28 -9.35
CA MET A 664 19.65 15.12 -10.79
C MET A 664 20.02 16.37 -11.63
N GLU A 665 19.97 17.58 -11.08
CA GLU A 665 20.45 18.78 -11.78
C GLU A 665 22.00 18.82 -11.81
N ALA A 666 22.66 18.30 -10.78
CA ALA A 666 24.12 18.20 -10.65
C ALA A 666 24.73 17.07 -11.53
N MET A 667 24.03 15.94 -11.68
CA MET A 667 24.39 14.83 -12.58
C MET A 667 24.43 15.18 -14.08
N GLY A 668 24.20 16.44 -14.45
CA GLY A 668 24.37 16.94 -15.82
C GLY A 668 23.10 16.90 -16.68
N PRO A 669 23.20 17.26 -17.98
CA PRO A 669 22.04 17.60 -18.81
C PRO A 669 21.03 16.47 -19.03
N THR A 670 21.49 15.22 -19.11
CA THR A 670 20.62 14.05 -19.34
C THR A 670 19.81 13.72 -18.08
N ALA A 671 20.48 13.60 -16.93
CA ALA A 671 19.83 13.42 -15.64
C ALA A 671 18.86 14.58 -15.33
N ARG A 672 19.25 15.83 -15.61
CA ARG A 672 18.38 17.00 -15.44
C ARG A 672 17.08 16.90 -16.23
N LYS A 673 17.12 16.47 -17.50
CA LYS A 673 15.92 16.26 -18.33
C LYS A 673 15.02 15.15 -17.74
N ILE A 674 15.60 14.03 -17.35
CA ILE A 674 14.89 12.89 -16.74
C ILE A 674 14.23 13.32 -15.41
N GLY A 675 14.98 13.97 -14.53
CA GLY A 675 14.51 14.45 -13.24
C GLY A 675 13.41 15.49 -13.35
N ARG A 676 13.53 16.45 -14.29
CA ARG A 676 12.51 17.48 -14.56
C ARG A 676 11.20 16.91 -15.14
N LEU A 677 11.27 15.82 -15.91
CA LEU A 677 10.08 15.11 -16.37
C LEU A 677 9.46 14.26 -15.26
N ALA A 678 10.27 13.45 -14.57
CA ALA A 678 9.82 12.59 -13.48
C ALA A 678 9.20 13.36 -12.30
N THR A 679 9.75 14.52 -11.95
CA THR A 679 9.30 15.38 -10.84
C THR A 679 7.81 15.77 -10.94
N LYS A 680 7.27 15.85 -12.17
CA LYS A 680 5.91 16.32 -12.47
C LYS A 680 4.84 15.22 -12.45
N HIS A 681 5.24 13.95 -12.37
CA HIS A 681 4.33 12.83 -12.52
C HIS A 681 4.56 11.79 -11.42
N SER A 682 3.51 11.32 -10.76
CA SER A 682 3.61 10.03 -10.06
C SER A 682 3.45 8.90 -11.08
N ILE A 683 4.17 7.81 -10.89
CA ILE A 683 3.88 6.52 -11.55
C ILE A 683 2.37 6.18 -11.41
N ARG A 684 1.74 6.52 -10.28
CA ARG A 684 0.30 6.32 -10.03
C ARG A 684 -0.60 7.17 -10.94
N ASP A 685 -0.21 8.41 -11.24
CA ASP A 685 -0.97 9.31 -12.12
C ASP A 685 -0.81 8.91 -13.57
N ILE A 686 0.39 8.49 -13.99
CA ILE A 686 0.60 7.95 -15.35
C ILE A 686 -0.23 6.67 -15.53
N PHE A 687 -0.30 5.80 -14.51
CA PHE A 687 -1.26 4.68 -14.49
C PHE A 687 -2.73 5.13 -14.41
N ALA A 688 -3.08 6.34 -13.98
CA ALA A 688 -4.44 6.85 -14.01
C ALA A 688 -4.82 7.33 -15.42
N VAL A 689 -3.98 8.17 -16.02
CA VAL A 689 -4.10 8.67 -17.40
C VAL A 689 -4.18 7.50 -18.40
N ALA A 690 -3.28 6.52 -18.29
CA ALA A 690 -3.27 5.32 -19.15
C ALA A 690 -4.44 4.34 -18.88
N ARG A 691 -5.37 4.67 -17.97
CA ARG A 691 -6.67 4.01 -17.76
C ARG A 691 -7.85 4.94 -18.02
N GLY A 692 -7.65 6.05 -18.73
CA GLY A 692 -8.69 7.01 -19.09
C GLY A 692 -9.18 7.89 -17.94
N LYS A 693 -8.36 8.10 -16.90
CA LYS A 693 -8.62 9.10 -15.86
C LYS A 693 -7.74 10.32 -16.03
N THR A 694 -8.33 11.44 -16.43
CA THR A 694 -7.68 12.75 -16.59
C THR A 694 -7.40 13.42 -15.25
N ASP A 695 -8.35 13.34 -14.30
CA ASP A 695 -8.40 14.25 -13.13
C ASP A 695 -7.73 13.65 -11.87
N SER A 696 -6.48 13.19 -12.00
CA SER A 696 -5.67 12.61 -10.92
C SER A 696 -4.36 13.37 -10.75
N GLU A 697 -4.28 14.24 -9.75
CA GLU A 697 -3.03 14.91 -9.36
C GLU A 697 -2.48 14.29 -8.06
N ALA A 698 -1.20 13.90 -8.06
CA ALA A 698 -0.53 13.53 -6.83
C ALA A 698 -0.48 14.70 -5.84
N VAL A 699 -1.14 14.49 -4.70
CA VAL A 699 -1.17 15.43 -3.56
C VAL A 699 0.23 15.90 -3.19
N HIS A 700 1.19 14.97 -3.15
CA HIS A 700 2.52 15.18 -2.57
C HIS A 700 3.55 15.87 -3.49
N LEU A 701 3.33 15.94 -4.80
CA LEU A 701 4.29 16.54 -5.73
C LEU A 701 4.16 18.07 -5.73
N ILE A 702 5.24 18.78 -5.40
CA ILE A 702 5.30 20.25 -5.42
C ILE A 702 6.65 20.79 -5.93
N PRO A 703 6.65 21.90 -6.68
CA PRO A 703 7.87 22.53 -7.19
C PRO A 703 8.71 23.18 -6.10
N SER A 704 8.11 23.95 -5.19
CA SER A 704 8.84 24.82 -4.27
C SER A 704 8.38 24.59 -2.83
N ALA A 705 9.26 24.83 -1.85
CA ALA A 705 8.96 24.76 -0.42
C ALA A 705 10.03 25.47 0.43
N TYR A 706 9.62 26.02 1.57
CA TYR A 706 10.52 26.25 2.70
C TYR A 706 10.51 25.00 3.57
N LEU A 707 11.53 24.14 3.42
CA LEU A 707 11.64 22.89 4.17
C LEU A 707 12.33 23.15 5.52
N THR A 708 11.65 22.77 6.60
CA THR A 708 12.18 22.74 7.97
C THR A 708 12.22 21.29 8.43
N ILE A 709 13.42 20.78 8.75
CA ILE A 709 13.63 19.39 9.13
C ILE A 709 13.89 19.31 10.64
N ASN A 710 13.16 18.42 11.32
CA ASN A 710 13.44 18.03 12.69
C ASN A 710 14.10 16.64 12.72
N ALA A 711 15.32 16.54 13.27
CA ALA A 711 16.04 15.29 13.44
C ALA A 711 16.25 14.89 14.93
N ALA A 712 15.99 15.79 15.88
CA ALA A 712 16.47 15.67 17.25
C ALA A 712 15.56 14.85 18.19
N VAL A 713 14.24 14.83 17.94
CA VAL A 713 13.26 14.64 19.03
C VAL A 713 12.96 13.19 19.44
N SER A 714 13.05 12.18 18.55
CA SER A 714 12.70 10.81 18.95
C SER A 714 13.16 9.70 18.00
N GLN A 715 13.46 8.52 18.56
CA GLN A 715 13.50 7.25 17.83
C GLN A 715 12.11 6.64 17.61
N ASN A 716 11.09 7.08 18.36
CA ASN A 716 9.71 6.62 18.24
C ASN A 716 8.95 7.40 17.16
N PHE A 717 8.50 6.69 16.12
CA PHE A 717 7.65 7.22 15.06
C PHE A 717 6.43 8.00 15.59
N ARG A 718 5.79 7.57 16.69
CA ARG A 718 4.58 8.27 17.18
C ARG A 718 4.85 9.70 17.62
N ASP A 719 6.00 9.97 18.23
CA ASP A 719 6.37 11.29 18.70
C ASP A 719 7.04 12.09 17.57
N ALA A 720 7.83 11.42 16.72
CA ALA A 720 8.33 11.97 15.46
C ALA A 720 7.21 12.41 14.48
N HIS A 721 6.04 11.78 14.53
CA HIS A 721 4.86 12.20 13.77
C HIS A 721 3.95 13.18 14.54
N ALA A 722 4.15 13.41 15.84
CA ALA A 722 3.21 14.20 16.64
C ALA A 722 3.40 15.71 16.46
N ILE A 723 2.29 16.47 16.42
CA ILE A 723 2.31 17.90 16.14
C ILE A 723 3.03 18.75 17.22
N HIS A 724 3.00 18.32 18.48
CA HIS A 724 3.58 19.05 19.61
C HIS A 724 5.11 19.22 19.54
N GLN A 725 5.79 18.52 18.63
CA GLN A 725 7.19 18.73 18.35
C GLN A 725 7.49 20.09 17.69
N TRP A 726 6.49 20.83 17.18
CA TRP A 726 6.76 21.98 16.30
C TRP A 726 6.90 23.33 17.01
N TRP A 727 6.76 23.34 18.34
CA TRP A 727 6.78 24.54 19.18
C TRP A 727 7.50 24.39 20.54
N ARG A 728 8.35 23.36 20.74
CA ARG A 728 9.22 23.30 21.93
C ARG A 728 10.44 24.22 21.76
N MET A 729 11.06 24.64 22.88
CA MET A 729 12.23 25.53 22.88
C MET A 729 13.57 24.83 22.60
N ASP A 730 13.65 23.51 22.82
CA ASP A 730 14.88 22.72 22.78
C ASP A 730 15.29 22.24 21.37
N LEU A 731 14.79 22.91 20.33
CA LEU A 731 14.73 22.36 18.98
C LEU A 731 15.65 23.08 18.00
N GLN A 732 16.75 22.41 17.66
CA GLN A 732 17.50 22.70 16.45
C GLN A 732 16.79 22.08 15.24
N PHE A 733 16.63 22.87 14.19
CA PHE A 733 16.03 22.46 12.92
C PHE A 733 16.97 22.82 11.78
N ASP A 734 17.09 21.94 10.78
CA ASP A 734 17.71 22.31 9.51
C ASP A 734 16.69 23.06 8.65
N TYR A 735 17.09 24.20 8.09
CA TYR A 735 16.24 25.00 7.20
C TYR A 735 16.82 24.99 5.79
N LYS A 736 16.01 24.63 4.79
CA LYS A 736 16.41 24.69 3.38
C LYS A 736 15.29 25.17 2.48
N TYR A 737 15.58 26.20 1.69
CA TYR A 737 14.70 26.71 0.64
C TYR A 737 14.89 25.91 -0.64
N TYR A 738 13.79 25.37 -1.16
CA TYR A 738 13.73 24.67 -2.44
C TYR A 738 12.84 25.44 -3.40
N GLN A 739 13.35 25.75 -4.58
CA GLN A 739 12.59 26.40 -5.65
C GLN A 739 12.83 25.69 -6.97
N TYR A 740 11.76 25.32 -7.68
CA TYR A 740 11.89 24.82 -9.03
C TYR A 740 12.08 26.00 -10.00
N LYS A 741 13.25 26.09 -10.63
CA LYS A 741 13.53 27.08 -11.68
C LYS A 741 13.24 26.48 -13.05
N TYR A 742 12.31 27.07 -13.79
CA TYR A 742 11.91 26.61 -15.13
C TYR A 742 13.03 26.79 -16.15
#